data_AF-A0A1E7GU95-F1
#
_entry.id   AF-A0A1E7GU95-F1
#
_cell.length_a   1.000
_cell.length_b   1.000
_cell.length_c   1.000
_cell.angle_alpha   90.00
_cell.angle_beta   90.00
_cell.angle_gamma   90.00
#
_symmetry.space_group_name_H-M   'P 1'
#
loop_
_entity.id
_entity.type
_entity.pdbx_description
1 polymer ?
#
loop_
_entity_poly.entity_id
_entity_poly.type
_entity_poly.pdbx_seq_one_letter_code
_entity_poly.pdbx_strand_id
1 'polypeptide(L)'
;MSEFLRTVLFDRHVALGARMVEFCGWDMPIFYPAGIVEEHLATRKGAGLFDVSHMGRFIVRGAGALKFLQHVLSNNAEALDIITTGAQYTLLPTETGGAVDDAYLYRFVEKEYLLVVNAVNLKKDWDHLQSFLKDFDDVELTDRTEEIVMLSLQGPKSRELIEKIIESGPFPEPTRNAVSILTISGARVRIARTGYTGEPLCFEFFADRDDGPMLWDLLVAKGATPIGLGARDTLRLEAALPLYGHELGEDPDGKEIPMMACPLSRFAVSFSPLKGDFAGRARLARQHEALKRIISRDYSLIHDLPRVIKPIAVAGRGIAREGSKVFRDDKHVGYVTSGTMVPLWAVEGEGLESAQTDQRGLRSICLGYIDSDTIEDEKLSIEIRGKAVYAVVVRFHMRTDAPPYSRPIIFDHELPAQELPAGDGSAKAGRLLEKAVENTHWRQQECINLIPSEMTISTMARLLSVMDPAFRYAEHKKAIAFYDAEIFYYQGTEFIGEVERMLEEEMRGFLGCENVETRLISGQMANTAVFSAMVNYINRADRKREPRRIRQVMNNHIGKGGHLSAQPMGALRDYVARDPRTERPAVVNFPVLAENPYKVDVPVALRLIDQYQPELIIFGKSMVLHKEPVSEIRQFLDGQDIDAVVMYDMAHVLGLIGPHFQQPFVEGADLVTGSTHKTYFGTQRGVVGSRFEEHEERYALWEALLHRAFPGSVSNHHLGTLLGLLMAAYEMNHFKDEYQPKVIANARAFARALKDCGLNVAGDPAIDFTETHQVVVDVGYSRGPEIAGRLEANNIICNYQANTDEEGFTASGALRMGVSEMTRFGMEEDDFRALAGLVRDVVVNDADVTDQVKALRGRFCELQFCFRGDQYADVLQKLHRLL
;
A
#
# COMPACT_ATOMS: atom_id res chain seq x y z
N MET A 1 24.99 46.96 -12.88
CA MET A 1 23.87 46.03 -12.69
C MET A 1 24.39 44.68 -13.11
N SER A 2 24.59 43.74 -12.19
CA SER A 2 24.99 42.38 -12.57
C SER A 2 23.84 41.74 -13.33
N GLU A 3 24.12 41.13 -14.47
CA GLU A 3 23.13 40.40 -15.25
C GLU A 3 22.84 39.07 -14.53
N PHE A 4 21.59 38.84 -14.13
CA PHE A 4 21.18 37.59 -13.49
C PHE A 4 21.24 36.42 -14.47
N LEU A 5 21.47 35.21 -13.97
CA LEU A 5 21.44 33.99 -14.78
C LEU A 5 20.03 33.72 -15.29
N ARG A 6 19.91 33.11 -16.47
CA ARG A 6 18.62 32.79 -17.10
C ARG A 6 18.55 31.31 -17.43
N THR A 7 17.42 30.68 -17.13
CA THR A 7 17.15 29.31 -17.58
C THR A 7 16.92 29.30 -19.09
N VAL A 8 17.06 28.13 -19.73
CA VAL A 8 16.74 27.98 -21.17
C VAL A 8 15.26 28.26 -21.48
N LEU A 9 14.40 28.31 -20.47
CA LEU A 9 12.96 28.56 -20.56
C LEU A 9 12.59 30.03 -20.32
N PHE A 10 13.56 30.91 -20.06
CA PHE A 10 13.32 32.32 -19.78
C PHE A 10 12.39 32.99 -20.80
N ASP A 11 12.67 32.83 -22.09
CA ASP A 11 11.86 33.43 -23.15
C ASP A 11 10.42 32.89 -23.17
N ARG A 12 10.21 31.63 -22.78
CA ARG A 12 8.87 31.04 -22.64
C ARG A 12 8.12 31.65 -21.47
N HIS A 13 8.77 31.85 -20.34
CA HIS A 13 8.17 32.50 -19.17
C HIS A 13 7.73 33.93 -19.49
N VAL A 14 8.59 34.71 -20.15
CA VAL A 14 8.27 36.08 -20.58
C VAL A 14 7.12 36.08 -21.61
N ALA A 15 7.14 35.17 -22.59
CA ALA A 15 6.07 35.04 -23.58
C ALA A 15 4.71 34.68 -22.97
N LEU A 16 4.70 33.91 -21.87
CA LEU A 16 3.51 33.57 -21.08
C LEU A 16 3.06 34.68 -20.13
N GLY A 17 3.73 35.84 -20.13
CA GLY A 17 3.41 36.99 -19.29
C GLY A 17 3.77 36.77 -17.82
N ALA A 18 4.73 35.90 -17.52
CA ALA A 18 5.20 35.70 -16.16
C ALA A 18 5.79 36.98 -15.58
N ARG A 19 5.51 37.24 -14.31
CA ARG A 19 6.26 38.23 -13.55
C ARG A 19 7.58 37.59 -13.14
N MET A 20 8.67 38.14 -13.66
CA MET A 20 10.02 37.66 -13.35
C MET A 20 10.59 38.39 -12.14
N VAL A 21 11.37 37.69 -11.31
CA VAL A 21 12.07 38.22 -10.14
C VAL A 21 13.45 37.60 -10.02
N GLU A 22 14.36 38.32 -9.37
CA GLU A 22 15.62 37.73 -8.92
C GLU A 22 15.33 36.71 -7.81
N PHE A 23 15.82 35.50 -8.00
CA PHE A 23 15.75 34.41 -7.04
C PHE A 23 17.05 33.61 -7.07
N CYS A 24 17.86 33.75 -6.02
CA CYS A 24 19.14 33.06 -5.86
C CYS A 24 20.12 33.31 -7.03
N GLY A 25 20.15 34.52 -7.58
CA GLY A 25 20.98 34.89 -8.72
C GLY A 25 20.41 34.54 -10.10
N TRP A 26 19.21 33.95 -10.15
CA TRP A 26 18.49 33.60 -11.39
C TRP A 26 17.28 34.50 -11.62
N ASP A 27 16.93 34.74 -12.87
CA ASP A 27 15.68 35.41 -13.26
C ASP A 27 14.57 34.37 -13.44
N MET A 28 13.65 34.29 -12.47
CA MET A 28 12.65 33.22 -12.35
C MET A 28 11.22 33.76 -12.27
N PRO A 29 10.21 33.02 -12.77
CA PRO A 29 8.81 33.42 -12.66
C PRO A 29 8.31 33.32 -11.20
N ILE A 30 7.92 34.44 -10.58
CA ILE A 30 7.26 34.40 -9.26
C ILE A 30 5.80 33.95 -9.38
N PHE A 31 5.11 34.37 -10.43
CA PHE A 31 3.75 33.96 -10.82
C PHE A 31 3.45 34.38 -12.27
N TYR A 32 2.47 33.73 -12.88
CA TYR A 32 1.87 34.00 -14.19
C TYR A 32 0.57 34.82 -14.03
N PRO A 33 -0.06 35.33 -15.11
CA PRO A 33 -1.19 36.27 -15.01
C PRO A 33 -2.37 35.85 -14.13
N ALA A 34 -2.61 34.54 -13.96
CA ALA A 34 -3.66 34.01 -13.08
C ALA A 34 -3.37 34.22 -11.58
N GLY A 35 -2.09 34.35 -11.21
CA GLY A 35 -1.62 34.59 -9.85
C GLY A 35 -1.49 33.32 -8.99
N ILE A 36 -0.82 33.48 -7.86
CA ILE A 36 -0.39 32.41 -6.94
C ILE A 36 -1.55 31.50 -6.51
N VAL A 37 -2.74 32.07 -6.24
CA VAL A 37 -3.90 31.31 -5.78
C VAL A 37 -4.38 30.34 -6.85
N GLU A 38 -4.55 30.80 -8.09
CA GLU A 38 -5.01 29.95 -9.19
C GLU A 38 -3.97 28.90 -9.55
N GLU A 39 -2.69 29.26 -9.54
CA GLU A 39 -1.59 28.32 -9.78
C GLU A 39 -1.55 27.16 -8.77
N HIS A 40 -1.69 27.47 -7.48
CA HIS A 40 -1.78 26.44 -6.44
C HIS A 40 -2.98 25.52 -6.70
N LEU A 41 -4.16 26.10 -6.91
CA LEU A 41 -5.40 25.35 -7.14
C LEU A 41 -5.35 24.50 -8.42
N ALA A 42 -4.70 25.01 -9.47
CA ALA A 42 -4.45 24.28 -10.71
C ALA A 42 -3.54 23.06 -10.49
N THR A 43 -2.58 23.16 -9.57
CA THR A 43 -1.74 22.01 -9.18
C THR A 43 -2.57 20.96 -8.42
N ARG A 44 -3.44 21.38 -7.49
CA ARG A 44 -4.27 20.47 -6.67
C ARG A 44 -5.34 19.70 -7.44
N LYS A 45 -5.83 20.25 -8.57
CA LYS A 45 -6.92 19.67 -9.38
C LYS A 45 -6.49 19.21 -10.78
N GLY A 46 -5.34 19.68 -11.26
CA GLY A 46 -4.84 19.45 -12.61
C GLY A 46 -3.41 18.90 -12.60
N ALA A 47 -2.53 19.56 -13.35
CA ALA A 47 -1.09 19.28 -13.37
C ALA A 47 -0.33 20.60 -13.45
N GLY A 48 0.39 20.95 -12.39
CA GLY A 48 1.28 22.10 -12.33
C GLY A 48 2.66 21.74 -12.89
N LEU A 49 3.17 22.55 -13.83
CA LEU A 49 4.49 22.43 -14.44
C LEU A 49 5.41 23.53 -13.93
N PHE A 50 6.56 23.15 -13.39
CA PHE A 50 7.51 24.06 -12.78
C PHE A 50 8.86 23.98 -13.49
N ASP A 51 9.46 25.15 -13.75
CA ASP A 51 10.86 25.24 -14.12
C ASP A 51 11.73 25.25 -12.85
N VAL A 52 12.42 24.14 -12.62
CA VAL A 52 13.36 23.97 -11.51
C VAL A 52 14.81 23.92 -11.99
N SER A 53 15.07 24.38 -13.21
CA SER A 53 16.39 24.40 -13.84
C SER A 53 17.36 25.42 -13.24
N HIS A 54 17.02 26.05 -12.12
CA HIS A 54 17.90 26.93 -11.33
C HIS A 54 18.63 26.15 -10.21
N MET A 55 18.16 24.96 -9.84
CA MET A 55 18.76 24.11 -8.78
C MET A 55 20.11 23.51 -9.21
N GLY A 56 21.03 23.25 -8.29
CA GLY A 56 22.32 22.64 -8.66
C GLY A 56 22.17 21.18 -9.09
N ARG A 57 22.85 20.74 -10.15
CA ARG A 57 22.83 19.36 -10.66
C ARG A 57 24.26 18.82 -10.77
N PHE A 58 24.67 18.03 -9.79
CA PHE A 58 26.02 17.46 -9.74
C PHE A 58 26.01 15.98 -10.10
N ILE A 59 26.83 15.60 -11.07
CA ILE A 59 27.04 14.21 -11.44
C ILE A 59 28.24 13.67 -10.65
N VAL A 60 28.07 12.49 -10.07
CA VAL A 60 29.11 11.78 -9.32
C VAL A 60 29.35 10.40 -9.93
N ARG A 61 30.59 10.10 -10.32
CA ARG A 61 31.03 8.85 -10.96
C ARG A 61 32.36 8.35 -10.38
N GLY A 62 32.78 7.16 -10.82
CA GLY A 62 34.02 6.49 -10.40
C GLY A 62 33.79 5.44 -9.32
N ALA A 63 34.75 4.54 -9.10
CA ALA A 63 34.62 3.44 -8.14
C ALA A 63 34.53 3.92 -6.69
N GLY A 64 35.05 5.12 -6.39
CA GLY A 64 34.95 5.75 -5.07
C GLY A 64 33.61 6.44 -4.80
N ALA A 65 32.76 6.65 -5.81
CA ALA A 65 31.56 7.49 -5.72
C ALA A 65 30.63 7.09 -4.57
N LEU A 66 30.35 5.80 -4.41
CA LEU A 66 29.48 5.33 -3.33
C LEU A 66 30.07 5.64 -1.95
N LYS A 67 31.37 5.40 -1.74
CA LYS A 67 32.04 5.69 -0.45
C LYS A 67 32.01 7.18 -0.13
N PHE A 68 32.28 8.01 -1.13
CA PHE A 68 32.21 9.46 -1.01
C PHE A 68 30.79 9.91 -0.63
N LEU A 69 29.77 9.48 -1.38
CA LEU A 69 28.37 9.81 -1.11
C LEU A 69 27.91 9.32 0.27
N GLN A 70 28.35 8.12 0.70
CA GLN A 70 28.06 7.61 2.04
C GLN A 70 28.65 8.48 3.15
N HIS A 71 29.77 9.16 2.90
CA HIS A 71 30.43 9.99 3.89
C HIS A 71 29.86 11.42 3.96
N VAL A 72 29.52 12.01 2.81
CA VAL A 72 29.10 13.42 2.74
C VAL A 72 27.58 13.62 2.81
N LEU A 73 26.80 12.55 2.65
CA LEU A 73 25.34 12.60 2.73
C LEU A 73 24.83 11.86 3.97
N SER A 74 23.70 12.29 4.52
CA SER A 74 23.13 11.66 5.73
C SER A 74 22.33 10.38 5.47
N ASN A 75 21.91 10.10 4.23
CA ASN A 75 21.14 8.90 3.88
C ASN A 75 22.02 7.77 3.31
N ASN A 76 21.51 6.54 3.25
CA ASN A 76 22.24 5.39 2.74
C ASN A 76 22.22 5.35 1.19
N ALA A 77 23.30 5.79 0.54
CA ALA A 77 23.40 5.80 -0.93
C ALA A 77 23.42 4.40 -1.55
N GLU A 78 23.77 3.35 -0.78
CA GLU A 78 23.78 1.95 -1.23
C GLU A 78 22.37 1.36 -1.37
N ALA A 79 21.38 1.97 -0.72
CA ALA A 79 19.98 1.58 -0.83
C ALA A 79 19.39 1.87 -2.22
N LEU A 80 20.01 2.78 -3.00
CA LEU A 80 19.52 3.17 -4.32
C LEU A 80 19.71 2.08 -5.36
N ASP A 81 18.59 1.72 -5.98
CA ASP A 81 18.46 0.62 -6.93
C ASP A 81 17.64 1.07 -8.13
N ILE A 82 18.17 0.84 -9.33
CA ILE A 82 17.58 1.36 -10.58
C ILE A 82 16.28 0.66 -10.98
N ILE A 83 15.96 -0.49 -10.36
CA ILE A 83 14.77 -1.30 -10.64
C ILE A 83 13.65 -0.93 -9.66
N THR A 84 13.98 -0.64 -8.40
CA THR A 84 13.00 -0.51 -7.31
C THR A 84 12.84 0.93 -6.80
N THR A 85 13.88 1.50 -6.18
CA THR A 85 13.87 2.86 -5.63
C THR A 85 15.19 3.52 -5.99
N GLY A 86 15.19 4.27 -7.08
CA GLY A 86 16.40 4.91 -7.61
C GLY A 86 16.61 6.34 -7.13
N ALA A 87 15.75 6.89 -6.29
CA ALA A 87 15.92 8.22 -5.72
C ALA A 87 15.70 8.26 -4.19
N GLN A 88 16.34 9.20 -3.53
CA GLN A 88 16.09 9.46 -2.11
C GLN A 88 16.35 10.91 -1.71
N TYR A 89 15.54 11.37 -0.75
CA TYR A 89 15.82 12.59 -0.02
C TYR A 89 16.99 12.35 0.94
N THR A 90 17.91 13.31 1.00
CA THR A 90 19.10 13.26 1.85
C THR A 90 19.48 14.66 2.28
N LEU A 91 20.39 14.76 3.25
CA LEU A 91 20.89 16.03 3.75
C LEU A 91 22.41 16.05 3.67
N LEU A 92 23.00 17.23 3.56
CA LEU A 92 24.43 17.47 3.71
C LEU A 92 24.67 17.95 5.14
N PRO A 93 25.19 17.10 6.05
CA PRO A 93 25.31 17.45 7.46
C PRO A 93 26.53 18.34 7.75
N THR A 94 26.40 19.24 8.71
CA THR A 94 27.53 19.89 9.38
C THR A 94 28.08 18.99 10.49
N GLU A 95 29.31 19.25 10.95
CA GLU A 95 29.89 18.51 12.08
C GLU A 95 29.09 18.67 13.39
N THR A 96 28.37 19.79 13.52
CA THR A 96 27.48 20.13 14.65
C THR A 96 26.08 19.53 14.54
N GLY A 97 25.80 18.79 13.46
CA GLY A 97 24.52 18.10 13.23
C GLY A 97 23.38 19.01 12.78
N GLY A 98 23.69 20.20 12.26
CA GLY A 98 22.78 20.98 11.42
C GLY A 98 22.99 20.68 9.94
N ALA A 99 22.30 21.39 9.05
CA ALA A 99 22.34 21.14 7.61
C ALA A 99 23.15 22.23 6.88
N VAL A 100 24.07 21.80 6.02
CA VAL A 100 24.65 22.64 4.96
C VAL A 100 23.58 22.95 3.93
N ASP A 101 22.87 21.91 3.48
CA ASP A 101 21.71 21.97 2.60
C ASP A 101 20.91 20.65 2.69
N ASP A 102 19.69 20.65 2.17
CA ASP A 102 18.98 19.44 1.81
C ASP A 102 19.07 19.13 0.31
N ALA A 103 19.02 17.85 -0.04
CA ALA A 103 19.29 17.41 -1.41
C ALA A 103 18.48 16.17 -1.78
N TYR A 104 18.45 15.90 -3.07
CA TYR A 104 17.92 14.65 -3.60
C TYR A 104 19.00 13.92 -4.40
N LEU A 105 19.22 12.65 -4.07
CA LEU A 105 20.17 11.79 -4.77
C LEU A 105 19.39 10.83 -5.67
N TYR A 106 19.72 10.82 -6.96
CA TYR A 106 19.14 9.94 -7.97
C TYR A 106 20.21 9.01 -8.54
N ARG A 107 19.78 7.81 -8.93
CA ARG A 107 20.58 6.80 -9.63
C ARG A 107 19.75 6.23 -10.77
N PHE A 108 19.93 6.78 -11.97
CA PHE A 108 19.22 6.32 -13.17
C PHE A 108 19.93 5.15 -13.87
N VAL A 109 21.25 5.00 -13.64
CA VAL A 109 22.10 3.96 -14.23
C VAL A 109 23.13 3.49 -13.19
N GLU A 110 23.75 2.32 -13.38
CA GLU A 110 24.54 1.66 -12.34
C GLU A 110 25.76 2.46 -11.83
N LYS A 111 26.44 3.22 -12.68
CA LYS A 111 27.74 3.84 -12.37
C LYS A 111 27.71 5.36 -12.28
N GLU A 112 26.53 5.94 -12.13
CA GLU A 112 26.33 7.39 -12.10
C GLU A 112 25.26 7.75 -11.08
N TYR A 113 25.56 8.74 -10.26
CA TYR A 113 24.60 9.40 -9.41
C TYR A 113 24.39 10.85 -9.86
N LEU A 114 23.17 11.33 -9.74
CA LEU A 114 22.82 12.74 -9.91
C LEU A 114 22.39 13.27 -8.55
N LEU A 115 23.14 14.22 -8.00
CA LEU A 115 22.80 14.94 -6.77
C LEU A 115 22.20 16.30 -7.15
N VAL A 116 20.97 16.55 -6.72
CA VAL A 116 20.28 17.82 -6.90
C VAL A 116 20.29 18.58 -5.58
N VAL A 117 20.82 19.81 -5.59
CA VAL A 117 20.96 20.70 -4.43
C VAL A 117 20.20 22.01 -4.65
N ASN A 118 19.89 22.75 -3.58
CA ASN A 118 19.12 24.00 -3.71
C ASN A 118 19.93 25.10 -4.41
N ALA A 119 19.23 25.92 -5.19
CA ALA A 119 19.87 27.00 -5.96
C ALA A 119 20.62 28.01 -5.07
N VAL A 120 20.07 28.33 -3.90
CA VAL A 120 20.68 29.28 -2.94
C VAL A 120 22.02 28.79 -2.39
N ASN A 121 22.22 27.47 -2.32
CA ASN A 121 23.37 26.85 -1.70
C ASN A 121 24.35 26.26 -2.72
N LEU A 122 24.09 26.31 -4.02
CA LEU A 122 24.90 25.66 -5.07
C LEU A 122 26.42 25.82 -4.85
N LYS A 123 26.90 27.05 -4.66
CA LYS A 123 28.33 27.31 -4.44
C LYS A 123 28.82 26.76 -3.10
N LYS A 124 28.03 26.92 -2.04
CA LYS A 124 28.30 26.41 -0.68
C LYS A 124 28.40 24.88 -0.69
N ASP A 125 27.49 24.20 -1.38
CA ASP A 125 27.45 22.74 -1.47
C ASP A 125 28.60 22.22 -2.33
N TRP A 126 28.88 22.86 -3.46
CA TRP A 126 30.03 22.52 -4.29
C TRP A 126 31.33 22.60 -3.51
N ASP A 127 31.56 23.71 -2.79
CA ASP A 127 32.78 23.90 -2.00
C ASP A 127 32.85 22.92 -0.83
N HIS A 128 31.72 22.62 -0.18
CA HIS A 128 31.62 21.61 0.86
C HIS A 128 32.00 20.22 0.35
N LEU A 129 31.40 19.76 -0.76
CA LEU A 129 31.69 18.47 -1.39
C LEU A 129 33.14 18.37 -1.85
N GLN A 130 33.67 19.42 -2.49
CA GLN A 130 35.07 19.50 -2.92
C GLN A 130 36.04 19.41 -1.74
N SER A 131 35.67 19.94 -0.57
CA SER A 131 36.54 19.89 0.61
C SER A 131 36.82 18.46 1.10
N PHE A 132 35.87 17.53 0.88
CA PHE A 132 36.01 16.10 1.18
C PHE A 132 36.55 15.29 0.01
N LEU A 133 36.34 15.74 -1.24
CA LEU A 133 36.68 14.99 -2.45
C LEU A 133 38.15 14.52 -2.47
N LYS A 134 39.06 15.33 -1.94
CA LYS A 134 40.50 15.03 -1.82
C LYS A 134 40.84 13.79 -0.99
N ASP A 135 39.92 13.35 -0.12
CA ASP A 135 40.10 12.20 0.78
C ASP A 135 39.60 10.88 0.17
N PHE A 136 39.11 10.91 -1.08
CA PHE A 136 38.56 9.76 -1.79
C PHE A 136 39.23 9.56 -3.15
N ASP A 137 39.68 8.34 -3.41
CA ASP A 137 40.25 7.95 -4.70
C ASP A 137 39.15 7.62 -5.72
N ASP A 138 39.41 7.91 -7.00
CA ASP A 138 38.55 7.56 -8.14
C ASP A 138 37.10 8.06 -8.00
N VAL A 139 36.97 9.37 -7.75
CA VAL A 139 35.69 10.09 -7.72
C VAL A 139 35.74 11.26 -8.70
N GLU A 140 34.84 11.25 -9.67
CA GLU A 140 34.59 12.37 -10.57
C GLU A 140 33.33 13.10 -10.09
N LEU A 141 33.47 14.37 -9.71
CA LEU A 141 32.38 15.27 -9.36
C LEU A 141 32.31 16.41 -10.38
N THR A 142 31.22 16.48 -11.14
CA THR A 142 31.02 17.50 -12.19
C THR A 142 29.72 18.25 -12.03
N ASP A 143 29.78 19.57 -12.14
CA ASP A 143 28.59 20.42 -12.20
C ASP A 143 28.01 20.42 -13.62
N ARG A 144 26.75 20.01 -13.76
CA ARG A 144 25.99 19.95 -15.02
C ARG A 144 24.72 20.81 -14.95
N THR A 145 24.68 21.77 -14.03
CA THR A 145 23.56 22.71 -13.80
C THR A 145 23.12 23.41 -15.08
N GLU A 146 24.06 23.90 -15.90
CA GLU A 146 23.73 24.59 -17.13
C GLU A 146 23.40 23.66 -18.32
N GLU A 147 23.68 22.36 -18.20
CA GLU A 147 23.61 21.40 -19.30
C GLU A 147 22.37 20.49 -19.22
N ILE A 148 21.82 20.30 -18.03
CA ILE A 148 20.65 19.44 -17.80
C ILE A 148 19.47 20.34 -17.42
N VAL A 149 18.42 20.38 -18.24
CA VAL A 149 17.14 20.99 -17.84
C VAL A 149 16.44 20.11 -16.81
N MET A 150 15.80 20.77 -15.83
CA MET A 150 14.99 20.09 -14.83
C MET A 150 13.59 20.69 -14.76
N LEU A 151 12.59 19.83 -15.01
CA LEU A 151 11.18 20.18 -14.93
C LEU A 151 10.49 19.35 -13.86
N SER A 152 9.47 19.91 -13.21
CA SER A 152 8.64 19.17 -12.25
C SER A 152 7.18 19.27 -12.67
N LEU A 153 6.51 18.13 -12.84
CA LEU A 153 5.09 18.01 -13.15
C LEU A 153 4.37 17.36 -11.96
N GLN A 154 3.48 18.11 -11.32
CA GLN A 154 2.89 17.76 -10.04
C GLN A 154 1.37 17.89 -10.11
N GLY A 155 0.65 16.89 -9.62
CA GLY A 155 -0.82 16.94 -9.53
C GLY A 155 -1.51 15.71 -10.13
N PRO A 156 -2.82 15.56 -9.86
CA PRO A 156 -3.61 14.38 -10.20
C PRO A 156 -3.64 14.03 -11.70
N LYS A 157 -3.43 15.00 -12.60
CA LYS A 157 -3.42 14.76 -14.06
C LYS A 157 -2.03 14.48 -14.63
N SER A 158 -0.98 14.52 -13.82
CA SER A 158 0.40 14.44 -14.31
C SER A 158 0.68 13.13 -15.06
N ARG A 159 0.20 12.01 -14.52
CA ARG A 159 0.35 10.69 -15.15
C ARG A 159 -0.27 10.64 -16.54
N GLU A 160 -1.54 11.03 -16.65
CA GLU A 160 -2.30 11.08 -17.91
C GLU A 160 -1.59 11.93 -18.98
N LEU A 161 -0.97 13.04 -18.58
CA LEU A 161 -0.24 13.89 -19.51
C LEU A 161 1.03 13.23 -20.05
N ILE A 162 1.76 12.48 -19.21
CA ILE A 162 2.99 11.79 -19.62
C ILE A 162 2.66 10.61 -20.55
N GLU A 163 1.62 9.84 -20.23
CA GLU A 163 1.13 8.73 -21.08
C GLU A 163 0.80 9.19 -22.51
N LYS A 164 0.39 10.45 -22.69
CA LYS A 164 0.08 11.04 -24.02
C LYS A 164 1.32 11.47 -24.82
N ILE A 165 2.51 11.49 -24.23
CA ILE A 165 3.73 12.02 -24.87
C ILE A 165 4.90 11.05 -24.88
N ILE A 166 4.84 9.98 -24.10
CA ILE A 166 5.84 8.91 -24.08
C ILE A 166 5.82 8.13 -25.40
N GLU A 167 7.01 7.92 -25.99
CA GLU A 167 7.20 7.08 -27.18
C GLU A 167 7.65 5.66 -26.78
N SER A 168 8.58 5.56 -25.82
CA SER A 168 9.07 4.28 -25.29
C SER A 168 9.75 4.43 -23.93
N GLY A 169 9.99 3.31 -23.25
CA GLY A 169 10.62 3.22 -21.92
C GLY A 169 9.63 2.81 -20.82
N PRO A 170 10.09 2.24 -19.70
CA PRO A 170 9.20 1.81 -18.62
C PRO A 170 8.70 3.02 -17.82
N PHE A 171 7.43 3.05 -17.42
CA PHE A 171 6.91 4.14 -16.60
C PHE A 171 7.35 3.97 -15.12
N PRO A 172 7.81 5.01 -14.41
CA PRO A 172 8.35 4.88 -13.05
C PRO A 172 7.24 4.79 -11.98
N GLU A 173 6.26 3.90 -12.14
CA GLU A 173 5.11 3.75 -11.23
C GLU A 173 4.90 2.31 -10.74
N PRO A 174 4.13 2.11 -9.65
CA PRO A 174 3.48 3.11 -8.77
C PRO A 174 4.36 3.58 -7.60
N THR A 175 5.63 3.15 -7.59
CA THR A 175 6.50 3.32 -6.43
C THR A 175 7.04 4.74 -6.33
N ARG A 176 6.83 5.40 -5.19
CA ARG A 176 7.46 6.71 -4.91
C ARG A 176 8.99 6.59 -4.96
N ASN A 177 9.64 7.58 -5.55
CA ASN A 177 11.08 7.61 -5.80
C ASN A 177 11.61 6.51 -6.75
N ALA A 178 10.73 5.82 -7.48
CA ALA A 178 11.15 5.05 -8.64
C ALA A 178 11.69 6.00 -9.71
N VAL A 179 12.60 5.47 -10.53
CA VAL A 179 13.25 6.20 -11.62
C VAL A 179 13.12 5.42 -12.90
N SER A 180 13.17 6.13 -14.02
CA SER A 180 13.19 5.52 -15.34
C SER A 180 13.88 6.44 -16.35
N ILE A 181 14.09 5.91 -17.56
CA ILE A 181 14.53 6.63 -18.73
C ILE A 181 13.51 6.39 -19.84
N LEU A 182 12.92 7.47 -20.31
CA LEU A 182 11.90 7.50 -21.37
C LEU A 182 12.47 8.12 -22.65
N THR A 183 11.80 7.85 -23.76
CA THR A 183 11.93 8.62 -24.99
C THR A 183 10.67 9.45 -25.21
N ILE A 184 10.82 10.76 -25.38
CA ILE A 184 9.72 11.71 -25.63
C ILE A 184 10.14 12.60 -26.81
N SER A 185 9.42 12.53 -27.93
CA SER A 185 9.73 13.30 -29.14
C SER A 185 11.20 13.16 -29.60
N GLY A 186 11.73 11.93 -29.54
CA GLY A 186 13.14 11.63 -29.82
C GLY A 186 14.16 12.00 -28.74
N ALA A 187 13.80 12.80 -27.73
CA ALA A 187 14.67 13.17 -26.63
C ALA A 187 14.76 12.04 -25.59
N ARG A 188 15.95 11.80 -25.05
CA ARG A 188 16.18 10.85 -23.95
C ARG A 188 15.98 11.56 -22.61
N VAL A 189 14.90 11.22 -21.91
CA VAL A 189 14.50 11.93 -20.68
C VAL A 189 14.58 11.00 -19.48
N ARG A 190 15.39 11.36 -18.49
CA ARG A 190 15.38 10.68 -17.18
C ARG A 190 14.18 11.20 -16.39
N ILE A 191 13.41 10.32 -15.77
CA ILE A 191 12.20 10.68 -15.03
C ILE A 191 12.17 10.01 -13.65
N ALA A 192 11.76 10.74 -12.61
CA ALA A 192 11.67 10.22 -11.25
C ALA A 192 10.30 10.54 -10.61
N ARG A 193 9.76 9.60 -9.82
CA ARG A 193 8.53 9.73 -9.02
C ARG A 193 8.78 10.57 -7.75
N THR A 194 9.24 11.79 -7.93
CA THR A 194 9.67 12.73 -6.88
C THR A 194 8.94 14.06 -7.00
N GLY A 195 8.90 14.83 -5.90
CA GLY A 195 8.16 16.09 -5.88
C GLY A 195 8.20 16.80 -4.54
N TYR A 196 7.88 18.10 -4.59
CA TYR A 196 7.97 19.05 -3.48
C TYR A 196 6.64 19.77 -3.17
N THR A 197 5.53 19.24 -3.66
CA THR A 197 4.18 19.84 -3.49
C THR A 197 3.27 19.03 -2.57
N GLY A 198 3.73 17.84 -2.17
CA GLY A 198 2.91 16.84 -1.50
C GLY A 198 1.87 16.18 -2.39
N GLU A 199 1.87 16.41 -3.71
CA GLU A 199 0.94 15.69 -4.59
C GLU A 199 1.21 14.17 -4.59
N PRO A 200 0.15 13.32 -4.59
CA PRO A 200 0.32 11.88 -4.70
C PRO A 200 1.01 11.49 -6.02
N LEU A 201 0.59 12.13 -7.12
CA LEU A 201 1.16 11.97 -8.45
C LEU A 201 2.13 13.13 -8.75
N CYS A 202 3.41 12.78 -8.85
CA CYS A 202 4.50 13.74 -8.98
C CYS A 202 5.65 13.16 -9.79
N PHE A 203 6.17 13.94 -10.74
CA PHE A 203 7.24 13.54 -11.64
C PHE A 203 8.25 14.66 -11.84
N GLU A 204 9.54 14.33 -11.82
CA GLU A 204 10.62 15.24 -12.20
C GLU A 204 11.35 14.70 -13.42
N PHE A 205 11.59 15.58 -14.40
CA PHE A 205 12.24 15.28 -15.67
C PHE A 205 13.63 15.90 -15.70
N PHE A 206 14.59 15.14 -16.20
CA PHE A 206 15.95 15.59 -16.46
C PHE A 206 16.30 15.27 -17.91
N ALA A 207 16.53 16.31 -18.70
CA ALA A 207 16.82 16.22 -20.12
C ALA A 207 18.00 17.13 -20.48
N ASP A 208 18.58 16.93 -21.66
CA ASP A 208 19.61 17.84 -22.17
C ASP A 208 19.01 19.24 -22.38
N ARG A 209 19.84 20.28 -22.18
CA ARG A 209 19.43 21.69 -22.20
C ARG A 209 18.58 22.05 -23.43
N ASP A 210 18.98 21.56 -24.60
CA ASP A 210 18.37 21.91 -25.88
C ASP A 210 16.99 21.26 -26.08
N ASP A 211 16.69 20.16 -25.38
CA ASP A 211 15.39 19.50 -25.41
C ASP A 211 14.36 20.17 -24.47
N GLY A 212 14.82 20.99 -23.53
CA GLY A 212 14.00 21.61 -22.50
C GLY A 212 12.80 22.43 -23.02
N PRO A 213 13.00 23.37 -23.95
CA PRO A 213 11.90 24.14 -24.55
C PRO A 213 10.85 23.25 -25.24
N MET A 214 11.29 22.20 -25.93
CA MET A 214 10.40 21.23 -26.58
C MET A 214 9.54 20.51 -25.53
N LEU A 215 10.15 19.97 -24.47
CA LEU A 215 9.43 19.26 -23.41
C LEU A 215 8.42 20.17 -22.70
N TRP A 216 8.83 21.41 -22.41
CA TRP A 216 7.95 22.42 -21.81
C TRP A 216 6.74 22.71 -22.70
N ASP A 217 6.98 23.06 -23.97
CA ASP A 217 5.92 23.41 -24.92
C ASP A 217 4.96 22.23 -25.12
N LEU A 218 5.48 21.00 -25.17
CA LEU A 218 4.70 19.78 -25.31
C LEU A 218 3.79 19.54 -24.09
N LEU A 219 4.32 19.63 -22.86
CA LEU A 219 3.56 19.44 -21.63
C LEU A 219 2.46 20.51 -21.47
N VAL A 220 2.78 21.77 -21.74
CA VAL A 220 1.80 22.88 -21.72
C VAL A 220 0.71 22.66 -22.77
N ALA A 221 1.07 22.25 -23.99
CA ALA A 221 0.09 21.96 -25.04
C ALA A 221 -0.84 20.79 -24.70
N LYS A 222 -0.41 19.85 -23.85
CA LYS A 222 -1.25 18.74 -23.35
C LYS A 222 -2.11 19.13 -22.15
N GLY A 223 -1.93 20.32 -21.58
CA GLY A 223 -2.78 20.87 -20.51
C GLY A 223 -2.09 21.01 -19.17
N ALA A 224 -0.75 20.93 -19.10
CA ALA A 224 -0.03 21.31 -17.89
C ALA A 224 -0.05 22.84 -17.71
N THR A 225 -0.24 23.29 -16.48
CA THR A 225 -0.30 24.72 -16.14
C THR A 225 1.06 25.18 -15.63
N PRO A 226 1.71 26.18 -16.25
CA PRO A 226 2.93 26.79 -15.71
C PRO A 226 2.73 27.36 -14.30
N ILE A 227 3.61 27.01 -13.37
CA ILE A 227 3.53 27.42 -11.96
C ILE A 227 4.79 28.18 -11.53
N GLY A 228 4.61 29.34 -10.89
CA GLY A 228 5.68 30.18 -10.38
C GLY A 228 6.12 29.86 -8.95
N LEU A 229 7.18 30.53 -8.51
CA LEU A 229 7.80 30.35 -7.19
C LEU A 229 6.82 30.62 -6.01
N GLY A 230 5.89 31.56 -6.18
CA GLY A 230 4.92 31.89 -5.12
C GLY A 230 3.97 30.73 -4.81
N ALA A 231 3.45 30.05 -5.83
CA ALA A 231 2.60 28.89 -5.65
C ALA A 231 3.40 27.68 -5.15
N ARG A 232 4.63 27.48 -5.64
CA ARG A 232 5.56 26.48 -5.10
C ARG A 232 5.72 26.60 -3.59
N ASP A 233 5.91 27.81 -3.06
CA ASP A 233 6.05 28.04 -1.62
C ASP A 233 4.77 27.68 -0.84
N THR A 234 3.59 28.01 -1.37
CA THR A 234 2.34 27.61 -0.71
C THR A 234 2.10 26.09 -0.72
N LEU A 235 2.46 25.40 -1.80
CA LEU A 235 2.29 23.95 -1.95
C LEU A 235 3.23 23.17 -1.03
N ARG A 236 4.51 23.55 -0.96
CA ARG A 236 5.50 22.92 -0.06
C ARG A 236 5.14 23.14 1.40
N LEU A 237 4.68 24.34 1.75
CA LEU A 237 4.28 24.69 3.11
C LEU A 237 3.07 23.86 3.56
N GLU A 238 2.09 23.70 2.68
CA GLU A 238 0.94 22.84 2.95
C GLU A 238 1.36 21.39 3.16
N ALA A 239 2.30 20.90 2.36
CA ALA A 239 2.88 19.56 2.53
C ALA A 239 3.82 19.43 3.74
N ALA A 240 4.05 20.52 4.50
CA ALA A 240 5.00 20.61 5.61
C ALA A 240 6.44 20.22 5.21
N LEU A 241 6.82 20.51 3.97
CA LEU A 241 8.17 20.27 3.46
C LEU A 241 9.10 21.43 3.86
N PRO A 242 10.32 21.11 4.33
CA PRO A 242 11.27 22.13 4.77
C PRO A 242 11.76 22.95 3.59
N LEU A 243 12.16 24.18 3.87
CA LEU A 243 12.96 25.00 2.97
C LEU A 243 14.22 25.46 3.71
N TYR A 244 15.38 25.32 3.07
CA TYR A 244 16.63 25.85 3.62
C TYR A 244 16.53 27.36 3.83
N GLY A 245 17.02 27.84 4.98
CA GLY A 245 16.85 29.21 5.46
C GLY A 245 15.62 29.40 6.34
N HIS A 246 14.72 28.41 6.42
CA HIS A 246 13.51 28.47 7.24
C HIS A 246 13.45 27.33 8.27
N GLU A 247 13.30 26.08 7.79
CA GLU A 247 13.21 24.89 8.64
C GLU A 247 14.56 24.17 8.80
N LEU A 248 15.55 24.56 8.01
CA LEU A 248 16.93 24.09 8.01
C LEU A 248 17.86 25.31 7.90
N GLY A 249 19.07 25.23 8.45
CA GLY A 249 20.02 26.34 8.51
C GLY A 249 20.04 26.97 9.89
N GLU A 250 19.94 28.30 9.98
CA GLU A 250 19.97 29.05 11.24
C GLU A 250 18.56 29.48 11.67
N ASP A 251 18.31 29.49 12.98
CA ASP A 251 17.08 30.02 13.57
C ASP A 251 17.12 31.55 13.68
N PRO A 252 16.01 32.23 14.04
CA PRO A 252 15.98 33.69 14.19
C PRO A 252 16.94 34.26 15.23
N ASP A 253 17.48 33.44 16.14
CA ASP A 253 18.49 33.82 17.13
C ASP A 253 19.93 33.60 16.61
N GLY A 254 20.10 33.22 15.34
CA GLY A 254 21.39 32.94 14.70
C GLY A 254 22.02 31.61 15.12
N LYS A 255 21.23 30.68 15.67
CA LYS A 255 21.70 29.34 16.07
C LYS A 255 21.35 28.32 15.02
N GLU A 256 22.27 27.43 14.74
CA GLU A 256 22.01 26.32 13.81
C GLU A 256 20.86 25.43 14.32
N ILE A 257 19.89 25.17 13.44
CA ILE A 257 18.76 24.27 13.68
C ILE A 257 19.26 22.82 13.60
N PRO A 258 19.08 22.00 14.65
CA PRO A 258 19.41 20.58 14.60
C PRO A 258 18.65 19.87 13.48
N MET A 259 19.31 19.07 12.65
CA MET A 259 18.65 18.39 11.52
C MET A 259 17.46 17.53 11.98
N MET A 260 17.59 16.82 13.10
CA MET A 260 16.51 15.99 13.64
C MET A 260 15.32 16.79 14.19
N ALA A 261 15.40 18.13 14.23
CA ALA A 261 14.26 18.99 14.51
C ALA A 261 13.24 18.96 13.37
N CYS A 262 13.70 18.73 12.13
CA CYS A 262 12.83 18.57 10.98
C CYS A 262 12.28 17.12 10.91
N PRO A 263 10.95 16.92 10.85
CA PRO A 263 10.36 15.59 10.76
C PRO A 263 10.86 14.73 9.60
N LEU A 264 11.18 15.34 8.44
CA LEU A 264 11.66 14.61 7.26
C LEU A 264 13.04 13.97 7.48
N SER A 265 13.88 14.51 8.36
CA SER A 265 15.20 13.95 8.68
C SER A 265 15.13 12.52 9.22
N ARG A 266 13.98 12.09 9.77
CA ARG A 266 13.76 10.69 10.18
C ARG A 266 13.84 9.69 9.03
N PHE A 267 13.61 10.14 7.80
CA PHE A 267 13.71 9.33 6.59
C PHE A 267 14.97 9.66 5.76
N ALA A 268 15.61 10.81 6.04
CA ALA A 268 16.79 11.29 5.32
C ALA A 268 18.11 10.96 6.03
N VAL A 269 18.07 10.49 7.28
CA VAL A 269 19.25 10.11 8.07
C VAL A 269 19.23 8.61 8.33
N SER A 270 20.26 7.92 7.83
CA SER A 270 20.46 6.49 8.04
C SER A 270 21.49 6.24 9.14
N PHE A 271 21.18 5.31 10.04
CA PHE A 271 22.13 4.82 11.03
C PHE A 271 22.53 3.36 10.78
N SER A 272 22.16 2.80 9.62
CA SER A 272 22.55 1.47 9.19
C SER A 272 24.05 1.22 9.41
N PRO A 273 24.45 0.02 9.87
CA PRO A 273 25.85 -0.37 9.91
C PRO A 273 26.54 -0.28 8.54
N LEU A 274 25.83 -0.56 7.44
CA LEU A 274 26.38 -0.53 6.08
C LEU A 274 26.75 0.88 5.61
N LYS A 275 26.08 1.90 6.15
CA LYS A 275 26.41 3.29 5.84
C LYS A 275 27.79 3.71 6.34
N GLY A 276 28.28 3.09 7.42
CA GLY A 276 29.56 3.46 8.02
C GLY A 276 29.56 4.88 8.63
N ASP A 277 30.74 5.44 8.86
CA ASP A 277 30.87 6.79 9.43
C ASP A 277 30.71 7.89 8.37
N PHE A 278 30.11 9.01 8.77
CA PHE A 278 29.79 10.13 7.89
C PHE A 278 29.84 11.45 8.67
N ALA A 279 29.99 12.57 7.96
CA ALA A 279 30.09 13.89 8.58
C ALA A 279 28.91 14.15 9.54
N GLY A 280 29.21 14.58 10.78
CA GLY A 280 28.17 14.87 11.78
C GLY A 280 27.44 13.66 12.39
N ARG A 281 27.77 12.41 12.02
CA ARG A 281 27.08 11.18 12.49
C ARG A 281 26.93 11.12 14.01
N ALA A 282 28.00 11.40 14.76
CA ALA A 282 27.98 11.34 16.23
C ALA A 282 26.99 12.33 16.86
N ARG A 283 26.84 13.53 16.27
CA ARG A 283 25.92 14.54 16.77
C ARG A 283 24.48 14.22 16.37
N LEU A 284 24.25 13.75 15.14
CA LEU A 284 22.95 13.27 14.69
C LEU A 284 22.45 12.08 15.50
N ALA A 285 23.33 11.16 15.90
CA ALA A 285 22.97 10.03 16.77
C ALA A 285 22.44 10.51 18.13
N ARG A 286 23.05 11.55 18.72
CA ARG A 286 22.56 12.17 19.97
C ARG A 286 21.20 12.84 19.78
N GLN A 287 21.02 13.60 18.71
CA GLN A 287 19.74 14.23 18.40
C GLN A 287 18.64 13.18 18.16
N HIS A 288 18.97 12.08 17.48
CA HIS A 288 18.03 10.97 17.24
C HIS A 288 17.64 10.25 18.54
N GLU A 289 18.59 10.01 19.45
CA GLU A 289 18.30 9.47 20.77
C GLU A 289 17.39 10.41 21.58
N ALA A 290 17.66 11.71 21.57
CA ALA A 290 16.79 12.71 22.19
C ALA A 290 15.37 12.65 21.62
N LEU A 291 15.22 12.59 20.29
CA LEU A 291 13.93 12.48 19.62
C LEU A 291 13.15 11.24 20.07
N LYS A 292 13.79 10.06 20.17
CA LYS A 292 13.13 8.82 20.64
C LYS A 292 12.59 8.96 22.05
N ARG A 293 13.35 9.61 22.94
CA ARG A 293 12.91 9.86 24.33
C ARG A 293 11.77 10.87 24.38
N ILE A 294 11.86 11.97 23.63
CA ILE A 294 10.79 12.98 23.51
C ILE A 294 9.48 12.35 23.02
N ILE A 295 9.53 11.48 22.01
CA ILE A 295 8.35 10.73 21.53
C ILE A 295 7.75 9.86 22.64
N SER A 296 8.60 9.29 23.50
CA SER A 296 8.19 8.50 24.66
C SER A 296 7.82 9.35 25.88
N ARG A 297 7.75 10.69 25.72
CA ARG A 297 7.51 11.69 26.78
C ARG A 297 8.57 11.71 27.89
N ASP A 298 9.77 11.24 27.59
CA ASP A 298 10.97 11.40 28.41
C ASP A 298 11.79 12.60 27.89
N TYR A 299 11.83 13.68 28.67
CA TYR A 299 12.52 14.93 28.32
C TYR A 299 13.94 15.02 28.90
N SER A 300 14.51 13.92 29.40
CA SER A 300 15.86 13.89 29.99
C SER A 300 16.97 14.37 29.04
N LEU A 301 16.78 14.20 27.73
CA LEU A 301 17.72 14.64 26.69
C LEU A 301 17.18 15.83 25.86
N ILE A 302 16.20 16.57 26.38
CA ILE A 302 15.60 17.69 25.63
C ILE A 302 16.62 18.77 25.25
N HIS A 303 17.73 18.91 25.99
CA HIS A 303 18.79 19.87 25.67
C HIS A 303 19.52 19.56 24.35
N ASP A 304 19.53 18.30 23.89
CA ASP A 304 20.11 17.90 22.60
C ASP A 304 19.18 18.18 21.42
N LEU A 305 17.88 18.32 21.69
CA LEU A 305 16.86 18.66 20.70
C LEU A 305 15.78 19.53 21.38
N PRO A 306 16.06 20.81 21.66
CA PRO A 306 15.21 21.65 22.50
C PRO A 306 13.91 22.05 21.82
N ARG A 307 13.94 22.13 20.49
CA ARG A 307 12.80 22.49 19.65
C ARG A 307 12.73 21.56 18.43
N VAL A 308 11.52 21.44 17.88
CA VAL A 308 11.21 20.68 16.66
C VAL A 308 10.29 21.50 15.76
N ILE A 309 10.37 21.23 14.45
CA ILE A 309 9.46 21.82 13.47
C ILE A 309 8.10 21.13 13.54
N LYS A 310 7.03 21.90 13.74
CA LYS A 310 5.65 21.40 13.79
C LYS A 310 4.71 22.15 12.87
N PRO A 311 3.75 21.47 12.21
CA PRO A 311 2.62 22.11 11.57
C PRO A 311 1.70 22.78 12.61
N ILE A 312 1.30 24.03 12.34
CA ILE A 312 0.41 24.81 13.20
C ILE A 312 -0.70 25.44 12.36
N ALA A 313 -1.95 25.14 12.70
CA ALA A 313 -3.11 25.78 12.09
C ALA A 313 -3.38 27.11 12.80
N VAL A 314 -3.53 28.19 12.05
CA VAL A 314 -3.82 29.53 12.59
C VAL A 314 -5.33 29.75 12.51
N ALA A 315 -6.01 29.50 13.63
CA ALA A 315 -7.47 29.50 13.72
C ALA A 315 -8.07 30.91 13.74
N GLY A 316 -7.33 31.90 14.25
CA GLY A 316 -7.78 33.29 14.27
C GLY A 316 -7.50 34.06 12.96
N ARG A 317 -8.00 35.30 12.88
CA ARG A 317 -7.76 36.16 11.71
C ARG A 317 -6.31 36.66 11.68
N GLY A 318 -5.58 36.37 10.61
CA GLY A 318 -4.24 36.89 10.38
C GLY A 318 -3.36 35.93 9.60
N ILE A 319 -2.19 36.39 9.21
CA ILE A 319 -1.17 35.59 8.53
C ILE A 319 0.06 35.56 9.43
N ALA A 320 0.39 34.39 9.95
CA ALA A 320 1.65 34.18 10.64
C ALA A 320 2.79 34.32 9.62
N ARG A 321 3.80 35.11 9.94
CA ARG A 321 4.98 35.31 9.08
C ARG A 321 6.20 34.74 9.80
N GLU A 322 7.23 34.46 9.03
CA GLU A 322 8.54 34.10 9.57
C GLU A 322 8.97 35.09 10.67
N GLY A 323 9.52 34.57 11.76
CA GLY A 323 9.93 35.33 12.94
C GLY A 323 8.79 35.69 13.91
N SER A 324 7.52 35.45 13.56
CA SER A 324 6.42 35.59 14.52
C SER A 324 6.65 34.69 15.73
N LYS A 325 6.53 35.25 16.93
CA LYS A 325 6.69 34.52 18.19
C LYS A 325 5.47 33.64 18.47
N VAL A 326 5.74 32.45 18.99
CA VAL A 326 4.75 31.45 19.37
C VAL A 326 4.75 31.30 20.89
N PHE A 327 3.57 31.30 21.48
CA PHE A 327 3.37 31.23 22.92
C PHE A 327 2.43 30.09 23.30
N ARG A 328 2.73 29.45 24.43
CA ARG A 328 1.85 28.54 25.15
C ARG A 328 1.46 29.24 26.43
N ASP A 329 0.19 29.59 26.57
CA ASP A 329 -0.26 30.60 27.53
C ASP A 329 0.56 31.89 27.35
N ASP A 330 1.34 32.30 28.36
CA ASP A 330 2.24 33.46 28.31
C ASP A 330 3.72 33.08 28.09
N LYS A 331 4.06 31.79 28.03
CA LYS A 331 5.44 31.32 27.82
C LYS A 331 5.77 31.34 26.34
N HIS A 332 6.84 32.05 25.97
CA HIS A 332 7.42 31.97 24.64
C HIS A 332 8.03 30.58 24.41
N VAL A 333 7.53 29.85 23.40
CA VAL A 333 7.93 28.46 23.11
C VAL A 333 8.62 28.31 21.76
N GLY A 334 8.76 29.37 20.96
CA GLY A 334 9.49 29.32 19.70
C GLY A 334 8.97 30.30 18.66
N TYR A 335 9.33 30.05 17.39
CA TYR A 335 9.08 30.97 16.30
C TYR A 335 8.41 30.28 15.12
N VAL A 336 7.62 31.04 14.36
CA VAL A 336 7.17 30.65 13.03
C VAL A 336 8.36 30.70 12.07
N THR A 337 8.60 29.62 11.35
CA THR A 337 9.68 29.52 10.33
C THR A 337 9.15 29.78 8.93
N SER A 338 7.94 29.29 8.63
CA SER A 338 7.24 29.53 7.36
C SER A 338 5.75 29.72 7.63
N GLY A 339 5.10 30.70 6.99
CA GLY A 339 3.67 30.94 7.20
C GLY A 339 3.01 31.84 6.15
N THR A 340 1.82 31.44 5.70
CA THR A 340 1.04 32.18 4.70
C THR A 340 -0.44 31.74 4.68
N MET A 341 -1.24 32.36 3.80
CA MET A 341 -2.56 31.85 3.43
C MET A 341 -2.40 30.84 2.30
N VAL A 342 -2.98 29.66 2.48
CA VAL A 342 -2.97 28.58 1.48
C VAL A 342 -4.38 28.38 0.93
N PRO A 343 -4.54 28.34 -0.41
CA PRO A 343 -5.84 28.09 -1.03
C PRO A 343 -6.20 26.61 -1.01
N LEU A 344 -7.49 26.29 -1.09
CA LEU A 344 -7.98 24.92 -1.14
C LEU A 344 -9.28 24.80 -1.95
N TRP A 345 -9.51 23.63 -2.54
CA TRP A 345 -10.81 23.25 -3.10
C TRP A 345 -11.72 22.75 -1.99
N ALA A 346 -12.98 23.20 -1.99
CA ALA A 346 -14.00 22.64 -1.12
C ALA A 346 -14.29 21.19 -1.54
N VAL A 347 -14.69 20.38 -0.57
CA VAL A 347 -15.04 18.97 -0.76
C VAL A 347 -16.48 18.78 -0.27
N GLU A 348 -17.29 18.12 -1.08
CA GLU A 348 -18.65 17.69 -0.73
C GLU A 348 -18.70 16.16 -0.66
N GLY A 349 -19.68 15.61 0.07
CA GLY A 349 -19.82 14.16 0.30
C GLY A 349 -18.96 13.63 1.45
N GLU A 350 -19.09 12.33 1.72
CA GLU A 350 -18.43 11.65 2.84
C GLU A 350 -17.61 10.45 2.34
N GLY A 351 -16.51 10.14 3.04
CA GLY A 351 -15.68 8.97 2.73
C GLY A 351 -15.21 8.91 1.27
N LEU A 352 -15.39 7.77 0.62
CA LEU A 352 -14.99 7.53 -0.76
C LEU A 352 -15.87 8.25 -1.79
N GLU A 353 -17.07 8.67 -1.42
CA GLU A 353 -17.98 9.42 -2.28
C GLU A 353 -17.62 10.91 -2.32
N SER A 354 -16.67 11.34 -1.48
CA SER A 354 -16.31 12.75 -1.39
C SER A 354 -15.56 13.27 -2.62
N ALA A 355 -16.05 14.38 -3.19
CA ALA A 355 -15.53 14.97 -4.41
C ALA A 355 -15.15 16.45 -4.23
N GLN A 356 -14.09 16.89 -4.90
CA GLN A 356 -13.72 18.31 -4.96
C GLN A 356 -14.73 19.08 -5.81
N THR A 357 -15.16 20.24 -5.33
CA THR A 357 -16.05 21.15 -6.08
C THR A 357 -15.26 22.27 -6.77
N ASP A 358 -15.96 23.16 -7.47
CA ASP A 358 -15.37 24.39 -8.03
C ASP A 358 -15.36 25.56 -7.02
N GLN A 359 -15.83 25.33 -5.79
CA GLN A 359 -15.75 26.33 -4.74
C GLN A 359 -14.35 26.31 -4.09
N ARG A 360 -13.77 27.50 -3.88
CA ARG A 360 -12.44 27.66 -3.28
C ARG A 360 -12.49 28.37 -1.93
N GLY A 361 -11.57 28.00 -1.06
CA GLY A 361 -11.34 28.64 0.24
C GLY A 361 -9.88 29.09 0.41
N LEU A 362 -9.63 29.80 1.51
CA LEU A 362 -8.29 30.15 1.99
C LEU A 362 -8.20 29.81 3.47
N ARG A 363 -7.06 29.27 3.89
CA ARG A 363 -6.76 29.00 5.30
C ARG A 363 -5.37 29.49 5.69
N SER A 364 -5.20 29.89 6.94
CA SER A 364 -3.92 30.36 7.46
C SER A 364 -3.20 29.22 8.15
N ILE A 365 -2.00 28.88 7.68
CA ILE A 365 -1.18 27.80 8.23
C ILE A 365 0.27 28.24 8.34
N CYS A 366 1.00 27.59 9.24
CA CYS A 366 2.45 27.77 9.35
C CYS A 366 3.17 26.50 9.80
N LEU A 367 4.49 26.55 9.69
CA LEU A 367 5.43 25.69 10.40
C LEU A 367 6.07 26.52 11.51
N GLY A 368 6.23 25.91 12.68
CA GLY A 368 6.88 26.54 13.83
C GLY A 368 8.03 25.69 14.36
N TYR A 369 9.17 26.33 14.61
CA TYR A 369 10.27 25.75 15.38
C TYR A 369 10.02 26.03 16.87
N ILE A 370 9.39 25.06 17.54
CA ILE A 370 8.84 25.23 18.89
C ILE A 370 9.33 24.15 19.86
N ASP A 371 9.22 24.42 21.16
CA ASP A 371 9.68 23.54 22.24
C ASP A 371 9.25 22.08 22.00
N SER A 372 10.21 21.16 22.15
CA SER A 372 10.03 19.73 21.82
C SER A 372 9.01 19.00 22.69
N ASP A 373 8.65 19.57 23.83
CA ASP A 373 7.61 19.06 24.74
C ASP A 373 6.19 19.52 24.36
N THR A 374 6.04 20.33 23.31
CA THR A 374 4.73 20.69 22.77
C THR A 374 4.12 19.45 22.12
N ILE A 375 2.82 19.18 22.26
CA ILE A 375 2.15 17.98 21.72
C ILE A 375 1.11 18.34 20.63
N GLU A 376 0.59 17.31 19.96
CA GLU A 376 -0.55 17.45 19.03
C GLU A 376 -1.78 17.97 19.78
N ASP A 377 -2.61 18.76 19.09
CA ASP A 377 -3.82 19.44 19.60
C ASP A 377 -3.58 20.49 20.69
N GLU A 378 -2.31 20.78 21.01
CA GLU A 378 -1.97 21.80 21.98
C GLU A 378 -2.33 23.20 21.45
N LYS A 379 -3.01 23.98 22.31
CA LYS A 379 -3.46 25.33 22.02
C LYS A 379 -2.31 26.32 22.21
N LEU A 380 -2.07 27.12 21.19
CA LEU A 380 -1.01 28.12 21.17
C LEU A 380 -1.60 29.50 20.82
N SER A 381 -0.78 30.54 21.00
CA SER A 381 -1.01 31.83 20.38
C SER A 381 0.21 32.28 19.58
N ILE A 382 -0.04 32.94 18.45
CA ILE A 382 1.01 33.50 17.59
C ILE A 382 0.87 35.01 17.58
N GLU A 383 1.98 35.71 17.75
CA GLU A 383 2.02 37.16 17.63
C GLU A 383 1.95 37.58 16.15
N ILE A 384 0.81 38.14 15.76
CA ILE A 384 0.55 38.64 14.40
C ILE A 384 0.21 40.12 14.48
N ARG A 385 1.10 40.98 13.97
CA ARG A 385 0.96 42.45 13.99
C ARG A 385 0.65 42.99 15.40
N GLY A 386 1.35 42.47 16.42
CA GLY A 386 1.21 42.88 17.81
C GLY A 386 -0.04 42.35 18.52
N LYS A 387 -0.76 41.38 17.94
CA LYS A 387 -1.91 40.71 18.56
C LYS A 387 -1.63 39.23 18.73
N ALA A 388 -2.01 38.66 19.86
CA ALA A 388 -2.02 37.22 20.07
C ALA A 388 -3.21 36.60 19.29
N VAL A 389 -2.90 35.71 18.36
CA VAL A 389 -3.88 35.02 17.52
C VAL A 389 -3.90 33.55 17.87
N TYR A 390 -5.09 33.00 18.14
CA TYR A 390 -5.27 31.59 18.47
C TYR A 390 -4.77 30.67 17.35
N ALA A 391 -4.03 29.65 17.74
CA ALA A 391 -3.46 28.64 16.86
C ALA A 391 -3.44 27.27 17.55
N VAL A 392 -3.33 26.19 16.77
CA VAL A 392 -3.33 24.81 17.26
C VAL A 392 -2.22 24.03 16.59
N VAL A 393 -1.44 23.27 17.35
CA VAL A 393 -0.48 22.31 16.78
C VAL A 393 -1.27 21.17 16.14
N VAL A 394 -1.08 20.98 14.84
CA VAL A 394 -1.75 19.91 14.09
C VAL A 394 -0.73 18.90 13.59
N ARG A 395 -1.16 17.67 13.38
CA ARG A 395 -0.26 16.62 12.89
C ARG A 395 0.17 16.83 11.44
N PHE A 396 -0.73 17.37 10.63
CA PHE A 396 -0.56 17.60 9.20
C PHE A 396 -1.54 18.67 8.73
N HIS A 397 -1.15 19.43 7.70
CA HIS A 397 -2.06 20.34 7.00
C HIS A 397 -2.78 19.65 5.84
N MET A 398 -2.23 18.58 5.29
CA MET A 398 -2.79 17.80 4.19
C MET A 398 -2.41 16.32 4.26
N ARG A 399 -3.13 15.48 3.50
CA ARG A 399 -2.90 14.04 3.37
C ARG A 399 -3.01 13.58 1.92
N THR A 400 -2.38 12.44 1.62
CA THR A 400 -2.19 11.90 0.27
C THR A 400 -2.52 10.41 0.21
N ASP A 401 -3.16 9.88 1.25
CA ASP A 401 -3.53 8.47 1.39
C ASP A 401 -4.79 8.09 0.60
N ALA A 402 -5.42 9.07 -0.05
CA ALA A 402 -6.53 8.89 -1.00
C ALA A 402 -6.22 9.50 -2.38
N PRO A 403 -5.24 8.96 -3.13
CA PRO A 403 -4.94 9.40 -4.50
C PRO A 403 -6.19 9.35 -5.41
N PRO A 404 -6.22 10.17 -6.48
CA PRO A 404 -5.12 10.98 -7.01
C PRO A 404 -4.93 12.35 -6.34
N TYR A 405 -5.87 12.78 -5.50
CA TYR A 405 -5.87 14.14 -4.98
C TYR A 405 -5.09 14.24 -3.67
N SER A 406 -4.30 15.31 -3.54
CA SER A 406 -3.97 15.85 -2.23
C SER A 406 -5.24 16.36 -1.53
N ARG A 407 -5.43 15.99 -0.27
CA ARG A 407 -6.59 16.41 0.54
C ARG A 407 -6.17 17.34 1.67
N PRO A 408 -6.71 18.58 1.72
CA PRO A 408 -6.48 19.48 2.84
C PRO A 408 -7.14 18.92 4.10
N ILE A 409 -6.44 18.97 5.24
CA ILE A 409 -6.98 18.60 6.54
C ILE A 409 -7.28 19.88 7.32
N ILE A 410 -8.56 20.11 7.55
CA ILE A 410 -9.06 21.28 8.27
C ILE A 410 -9.19 20.90 9.75
N PHE A 411 -8.51 21.64 10.64
CA PHE A 411 -8.33 21.25 12.04
C PHE A 411 -9.63 21.23 12.85
N ASP A 412 -10.61 22.04 12.46
CA ASP A 412 -11.93 22.19 13.09
C ASP A 412 -13.06 21.56 12.25
N HIS A 413 -12.72 20.65 11.33
CA HIS A 413 -13.73 19.89 10.60
C HIS A 413 -14.40 18.86 11.51
N GLU A 414 -15.69 19.05 11.75
CA GLU A 414 -16.52 18.09 12.47
C GLU A 414 -17.11 17.07 11.50
N LEU A 415 -16.92 15.78 11.79
CA LEU A 415 -17.64 14.74 11.07
C LEU A 415 -19.13 14.83 11.45
N PRO A 416 -20.05 14.77 10.48
CA PRO A 416 -21.46 14.70 10.79
C PRO A 416 -21.72 13.48 11.67
N ALA A 417 -22.39 13.69 12.80
CA ALA A 417 -22.74 12.61 13.70
C ALA A 417 -23.72 11.68 12.98
N GLN A 418 -23.34 10.42 12.75
CA GLN A 418 -24.30 9.41 12.31
C GLN A 418 -25.27 9.14 13.46
N GLU A 419 -26.52 9.56 13.30
CA GLU A 419 -27.55 9.31 14.30
C GLU A 419 -27.81 7.79 14.39
N LEU A 420 -27.58 7.23 15.59
CA LEU A 420 -27.96 5.86 15.86
C LEU A 420 -29.49 5.74 15.90
N PRO A 421 -30.05 4.59 15.45
CA PRO A 421 -31.48 4.33 15.56
C PRO A 421 -32.04 4.61 16.97
N ALA A 422 -32.94 5.59 17.07
CA ALA A 422 -33.66 5.90 18.31
C ALA A 422 -34.69 4.81 18.66
N GLY A 423 -35.06 4.71 19.94
CA GLY A 423 -36.07 3.77 20.45
C GLY A 423 -35.64 3.06 21.73
N ASP A 424 -36.58 2.36 22.36
CA ASP A 424 -36.28 1.47 23.49
C ASP A 424 -35.59 0.17 23.03
N GLY A 425 -35.21 -0.69 23.98
CA GLY A 425 -34.52 -1.95 23.67
C GLY A 425 -35.35 -2.89 22.79
N SER A 426 -36.68 -2.90 22.92
CA SER A 426 -37.58 -3.75 22.14
C SER A 426 -37.64 -3.30 20.68
N ALA A 427 -37.83 -2.00 20.46
CA ALA A 427 -37.86 -1.41 19.12
C ALA A 427 -36.51 -1.60 18.39
N LYS A 428 -35.39 -1.50 19.12
CA LYS A 428 -34.05 -1.75 18.57
C LYS A 428 -33.88 -3.22 18.15
N ALA A 429 -34.32 -4.15 18.99
CA ALA A 429 -34.26 -5.59 18.68
C ALA A 429 -35.15 -5.95 17.48
N GLY A 430 -36.40 -5.46 17.44
CA GLY A 430 -37.31 -5.68 16.31
C GLY A 430 -36.73 -5.19 14.99
N ARG A 431 -36.18 -3.97 14.96
CA ARG A 431 -35.54 -3.40 13.77
C ARG A 431 -34.32 -4.21 13.31
N LEU A 432 -33.51 -4.73 14.24
CA LEU A 432 -32.38 -5.60 13.89
C LEU A 432 -32.85 -6.88 13.20
N LEU A 433 -33.89 -7.52 13.74
CA LEU A 433 -34.46 -8.75 13.17
C LEU A 433 -35.05 -8.50 11.76
N GLU A 434 -35.82 -7.42 11.61
CA GLU A 434 -36.39 -7.02 10.31
C GLU A 434 -35.29 -6.74 9.27
N LYS A 435 -34.28 -5.94 9.62
CA LYS A 435 -33.14 -5.68 8.73
C LYS A 435 -32.35 -6.93 8.37
N ALA A 436 -32.22 -7.88 9.30
CA ALA A 436 -31.58 -9.16 9.02
C ALA A 436 -32.38 -9.98 8.01
N VAL A 437 -33.72 -9.97 8.10
CA VAL A 437 -34.61 -10.60 7.11
C VAL A 437 -34.49 -9.92 5.75
N GLU A 438 -34.59 -8.60 5.69
CA GLU A 438 -34.48 -7.81 4.45
C GLU A 438 -33.14 -8.07 3.74
N ASN A 439 -32.02 -7.98 4.48
CA ASN A 439 -30.70 -8.21 3.92
C ASN A 439 -30.53 -9.67 3.46
N THR A 440 -31.04 -10.64 4.22
CA THR A 440 -30.97 -12.06 3.82
C THR A 440 -31.79 -12.31 2.56
N HIS A 441 -33.00 -11.75 2.48
CA HIS A 441 -33.85 -11.84 1.29
C HIS A 441 -33.16 -11.23 0.07
N TRP A 442 -32.65 -9.99 0.19
CA TRP A 442 -31.93 -9.32 -0.89
C TRP A 442 -30.73 -10.14 -1.35
N ARG A 443 -29.83 -10.51 -0.43
CA ARG A 443 -28.62 -11.31 -0.73
C ARG A 443 -28.95 -12.65 -1.39
N GLN A 444 -30.01 -13.33 -0.96
CA GLN A 444 -30.31 -14.69 -1.41
C GLN A 444 -31.26 -14.76 -2.61
N GLN A 445 -32.08 -13.75 -2.88
CA GLN A 445 -33.14 -13.82 -3.90
C GLN A 445 -33.11 -12.71 -4.95
N GLU A 446 -32.48 -11.57 -4.66
CA GLU A 446 -32.52 -10.41 -5.57
C GLU A 446 -31.13 -10.01 -6.09
N CYS A 447 -30.08 -10.25 -5.30
CA CYS A 447 -28.72 -9.86 -5.60
C CYS A 447 -27.94 -10.94 -6.37
N ILE A 448 -27.22 -10.51 -7.41
CA ILE A 448 -26.17 -11.29 -8.05
C ILE A 448 -24.84 -10.91 -7.41
N ASN A 449 -24.28 -11.85 -6.66
CA ASN A 449 -23.02 -11.63 -5.97
C ASN A 449 -21.83 -12.13 -6.80
N LEU A 450 -21.01 -11.18 -7.21
CA LEU A 450 -19.76 -11.40 -7.94
C LEU A 450 -18.54 -11.07 -7.09
N ILE A 451 -18.65 -10.91 -5.76
CA ILE A 451 -17.47 -10.72 -4.91
C ILE A 451 -16.69 -12.06 -4.86
N PRO A 452 -15.47 -12.13 -5.41
CA PRO A 452 -14.75 -13.39 -5.61
C PRO A 452 -14.25 -14.07 -4.33
N SER A 453 -14.43 -13.42 -3.17
CA SER A 453 -14.10 -13.95 -1.85
C SER A 453 -15.32 -14.32 -1.02
N GLU A 454 -16.52 -14.17 -1.56
CA GLU A 454 -17.75 -14.51 -0.87
C GLU A 454 -18.36 -15.81 -1.41
N MET A 455 -19.16 -16.44 -0.55
CA MET A 455 -19.83 -17.69 -0.85
C MET A 455 -20.96 -17.95 0.14
N THR A 456 -22.14 -18.28 -0.39
CA THR A 456 -23.25 -18.80 0.42
C THR A 456 -22.97 -20.25 0.79
N ILE A 457 -22.95 -20.55 2.09
CA ILE A 457 -22.92 -21.92 2.63
C ILE A 457 -24.30 -22.59 2.60
N SER A 458 -24.34 -23.93 2.55
CA SER A 458 -25.59 -24.69 2.48
C SER A 458 -26.46 -24.50 3.73
N THR A 459 -27.76 -24.76 3.60
CA THR A 459 -28.70 -24.70 4.74
C THR A 459 -28.27 -25.63 5.88
N MET A 460 -27.74 -26.81 5.58
CA MET A 460 -27.26 -27.75 6.59
C MET A 460 -26.06 -27.18 7.34
N ALA A 461 -25.06 -26.67 6.62
CA ALA A 461 -23.89 -26.03 7.23
C ALA A 461 -24.26 -24.80 8.07
N ARG A 462 -25.21 -23.96 7.61
CA ARG A 462 -25.73 -22.82 8.38
C ARG A 462 -26.38 -23.24 9.68
N LEU A 463 -27.28 -24.23 9.60
CA LEU A 463 -28.02 -24.72 10.76
C LEU A 463 -27.05 -25.30 11.80
N LEU A 464 -26.15 -26.17 11.36
CA LEU A 464 -25.11 -26.75 12.22
C LEU A 464 -24.19 -25.71 12.85
N SER A 465 -23.92 -24.59 12.17
CA SER A 465 -23.05 -23.53 12.68
C SER A 465 -23.58 -22.81 13.91
N VAL A 466 -24.89 -22.88 14.17
CA VAL A 466 -25.57 -22.19 15.29
C VAL A 466 -26.16 -23.16 16.33
N MET A 467 -25.89 -24.46 16.18
CA MET A 467 -26.27 -25.46 17.18
C MET A 467 -25.47 -25.31 18.48
N ASP A 468 -25.82 -26.12 19.49
CA ASP A 468 -25.21 -26.12 20.84
C ASP A 468 -23.68 -25.89 20.89
N PRO A 469 -22.84 -26.50 20.02
CA PRO A 469 -21.40 -26.23 20.01
C PRO A 469 -21.01 -24.75 19.94
N ALA A 470 -21.81 -23.90 19.30
CA ALA A 470 -21.56 -22.45 19.23
C ALA A 470 -21.45 -21.78 20.61
N PHE A 471 -21.94 -22.42 21.67
CA PHE A 471 -22.00 -21.89 23.04
C PHE A 471 -21.13 -22.68 24.03
N ARG A 472 -20.24 -23.56 23.55
CA ARG A 472 -19.40 -24.45 24.37
C ARG A 472 -17.92 -24.08 24.32
N TYR A 473 -17.17 -24.67 25.24
CA TYR A 473 -15.73 -24.48 25.40
C TYR A 473 -15.02 -25.84 25.32
N ALA A 474 -13.98 -25.96 24.50
CA ALA A 474 -13.30 -27.23 24.22
C ALA A 474 -11.79 -27.05 24.00
N GLU A 475 -11.14 -26.26 24.86
CA GLU A 475 -9.67 -26.17 24.87
C GLU A 475 -9.03 -27.53 25.14
N HIS A 476 -8.03 -27.86 24.34
CA HIS A 476 -7.29 -29.10 24.45
C HIS A 476 -5.91 -28.97 23.83
N LYS A 477 -5.00 -29.86 24.23
CA LYS A 477 -3.73 -30.06 23.57
C LYS A 477 -3.29 -31.52 23.68
N LYS A 478 -2.41 -31.92 22.77
CA LYS A 478 -1.61 -33.13 22.92
C LYS A 478 -0.72 -33.05 24.15
N ALA A 479 -0.66 -34.14 24.89
CA ALA A 479 0.21 -34.28 26.04
C ALA A 479 1.10 -35.51 25.90
N ILE A 480 2.40 -35.28 25.72
CA ILE A 480 3.43 -36.33 25.62
C ILE A 480 3.36 -37.31 26.81
N ALA A 481 3.08 -36.81 28.02
CA ALA A 481 2.94 -37.64 29.22
C ALA A 481 1.82 -38.69 29.13
N PHE A 482 0.86 -38.50 28.22
CA PHE A 482 -0.24 -39.41 27.93
C PHE A 482 -0.15 -39.96 26.50
N TYR A 483 1.08 -40.20 26.01
CA TYR A 483 1.35 -40.76 24.68
C TYR A 483 0.71 -39.91 23.55
N ASP A 484 0.83 -38.59 23.68
CA ASP A 484 0.28 -37.58 22.76
C ASP A 484 -1.24 -37.62 22.58
N ALA A 485 -1.96 -38.19 23.56
CA ALA A 485 -3.41 -38.07 23.62
C ALA A 485 -3.86 -36.61 23.71
N GLU A 486 -4.97 -36.29 23.04
CA GLU A 486 -5.64 -35.00 23.15
C GLU A 486 -6.31 -34.88 24.52
N ILE A 487 -5.84 -33.92 25.32
CA ILE A 487 -6.36 -33.67 26.66
C ILE A 487 -7.24 -32.43 26.66
N PHE A 488 -8.55 -32.65 26.67
CA PHE A 488 -9.54 -31.58 26.85
C PHE A 488 -9.58 -31.11 28.30
N TYR A 489 -9.55 -29.79 28.49
CA TYR A 489 -9.60 -29.17 29.81
C TYR A 489 -11.01 -29.12 30.41
N TYR A 490 -12.04 -29.38 29.59
CA TYR A 490 -13.46 -29.28 29.94
C TYR A 490 -14.20 -30.58 29.60
N GLN A 491 -15.18 -30.96 30.43
CA GLN A 491 -16.07 -32.10 30.14
C GLN A 491 -17.14 -31.75 29.08
N GLY A 492 -17.77 -32.79 28.51
CA GLY A 492 -18.84 -32.62 27.49
C GLY A 492 -18.31 -32.32 26.08
N THR A 493 -17.04 -32.62 25.82
CA THR A 493 -16.30 -32.26 24.61
C THR A 493 -16.07 -33.43 23.65
N GLU A 494 -16.56 -34.63 23.99
CA GLU A 494 -16.33 -35.85 23.20
C GLU A 494 -16.79 -35.70 21.74
N PHE A 495 -18.00 -35.18 21.53
CA PHE A 495 -18.53 -34.88 20.20
C PHE A 495 -17.68 -33.86 19.44
N ILE A 496 -17.11 -32.87 20.13
CA ILE A 496 -16.25 -31.85 19.51
C ILE A 496 -14.94 -32.47 19.04
N GLY A 497 -14.31 -33.30 19.88
CA GLY A 497 -13.11 -34.04 19.48
C GLY A 497 -13.37 -35.02 18.33
N GLU A 498 -14.58 -35.57 18.23
CA GLU A 498 -14.99 -36.36 17.06
C GLU A 498 -15.07 -35.49 15.79
N VAL A 499 -15.74 -34.33 15.87
CA VAL A 499 -15.87 -33.38 14.77
C VAL A 499 -14.51 -32.90 14.27
N GLU A 500 -13.57 -32.62 15.17
CA GLU A 500 -12.20 -32.23 14.82
C GLU A 500 -11.49 -33.32 14.01
N ARG A 501 -11.52 -34.57 14.49
CA ARG A 501 -10.89 -35.70 13.80
C ARG A 501 -11.50 -35.95 12.42
N MET A 502 -12.83 -35.94 12.32
CA MET A 502 -13.52 -36.12 11.04
C MET A 502 -13.19 -34.98 10.07
N LEU A 503 -13.14 -33.74 10.56
CA LEU A 503 -12.81 -32.59 9.71
C LEU A 503 -11.35 -32.64 9.23
N GLU A 504 -10.42 -33.00 10.12
CA GLU A 504 -9.02 -33.18 9.75
C GLU A 504 -8.84 -34.30 8.70
N GLU A 505 -9.58 -35.40 8.81
CA GLU A 505 -9.60 -36.46 7.80
C GLU A 505 -10.11 -35.97 6.44
N GLU A 506 -11.26 -35.30 6.41
CA GLU A 506 -11.83 -34.74 5.17
C GLU A 506 -10.90 -33.71 4.52
N MET A 507 -10.28 -32.84 5.33
CA MET A 507 -9.35 -31.84 4.84
C MET A 507 -8.04 -32.47 4.35
N ARG A 508 -7.51 -33.49 5.01
CA ARG A 508 -6.33 -34.24 4.51
C ARG A 508 -6.62 -34.89 3.17
N GLY A 509 -7.79 -35.53 3.02
CA GLY A 509 -8.23 -36.12 1.76
C GLY A 509 -8.42 -35.08 0.66
N PHE A 510 -8.94 -33.90 0.98
CA PHE A 510 -9.10 -32.81 0.01
C PHE A 510 -7.75 -32.20 -0.42
N LEU A 511 -6.87 -31.93 0.54
CA LEU A 511 -5.58 -31.28 0.31
C LEU A 511 -4.51 -32.24 -0.26
N GLY A 512 -4.68 -33.56 -0.05
CA GLY A 512 -3.68 -34.56 -0.40
C GLY A 512 -2.42 -34.47 0.45
N CYS A 513 -2.57 -34.29 1.77
CA CYS A 513 -1.43 -34.14 2.70
C CYS A 513 -1.61 -34.90 4.01
N GLU A 514 -0.50 -35.10 4.72
CA GLU A 514 -0.46 -35.89 5.96
C GLU A 514 -0.99 -35.13 7.18
N ASN A 515 -0.73 -33.82 7.26
CA ASN A 515 -1.08 -33.03 8.45
C ASN A 515 -1.94 -31.83 8.10
N VAL A 516 -2.96 -31.57 8.93
CA VAL A 516 -3.86 -30.41 8.82
C VAL A 516 -4.16 -29.84 10.20
N GLU A 517 -4.29 -28.51 10.27
CA GLU A 517 -4.69 -27.75 11.45
C GLU A 517 -5.90 -26.87 11.10
N THR A 518 -7.03 -27.10 11.78
CA THR A 518 -8.35 -26.53 11.44
C THR A 518 -8.94 -25.60 12.52
N ARG A 519 -8.22 -25.42 13.64
CA ARG A 519 -8.68 -24.62 14.79
C ARG A 519 -8.54 -23.11 14.56
N LEU A 520 -7.77 -22.70 13.57
CA LEU A 520 -7.55 -21.30 13.21
C LEU A 520 -8.84 -20.69 12.62
N ILE A 521 -9.25 -19.52 13.11
CA ILE A 521 -10.56 -18.93 12.77
C ILE A 521 -10.52 -17.94 11.59
N SER A 522 -9.37 -17.73 10.94
CA SER A 522 -9.28 -16.96 9.69
C SER A 522 -8.01 -17.29 8.89
N GLY A 523 -8.02 -17.05 7.58
CA GLY A 523 -6.83 -17.24 6.74
C GLY A 523 -5.66 -16.34 7.13
N GLN A 524 -5.92 -15.09 7.57
CA GLN A 524 -4.85 -14.23 8.10
C GLN A 524 -4.23 -14.81 9.36
N MET A 525 -5.05 -15.39 10.25
CA MET A 525 -4.55 -16.06 11.46
C MET A 525 -3.72 -17.29 11.11
N ALA A 526 -4.12 -18.05 10.08
CA ALA A 526 -3.33 -19.17 9.57
C ALA A 526 -1.94 -18.73 9.09
N ASN A 527 -1.85 -17.65 8.31
CA ASN A 527 -0.55 -17.11 7.90
C ASN A 527 0.29 -16.62 9.10
N THR A 528 -0.32 -15.91 10.05
CA THR A 528 0.36 -15.46 11.27
C THR A 528 0.91 -16.64 12.08
N ALA A 529 0.14 -17.73 12.20
CA ALA A 529 0.58 -18.93 12.89
C ALA A 529 1.80 -19.55 12.19
N VAL A 530 1.81 -19.61 10.84
CA VAL A 530 2.97 -20.06 10.07
C VAL A 530 4.19 -19.15 10.30
N PHE A 531 4.03 -17.83 10.25
CA PHE A 531 5.16 -16.91 10.47
C PHE A 531 5.73 -17.01 11.89
N SER A 532 4.86 -17.16 12.88
CA SER A 532 5.23 -17.37 14.28
C SER A 532 5.89 -18.73 14.51
N ALA A 533 5.47 -19.76 13.75
CA ALA A 533 6.07 -21.09 13.74
C ALA A 533 7.46 -21.04 13.10
N MET A 534 7.62 -20.34 11.96
CA MET A 534 8.90 -20.08 11.31
C MET A 534 9.89 -19.43 12.27
N VAL A 535 9.49 -18.35 12.95
CA VAL A 535 10.35 -17.69 13.95
C VAL A 535 10.68 -18.63 15.13
N ASN A 536 9.75 -19.49 15.57
CA ASN A 536 10.09 -20.49 16.58
C ASN A 536 11.12 -21.52 16.06
N TYR A 537 10.86 -22.05 14.87
CA TYR A 537 11.65 -23.10 14.23
C TYR A 537 13.08 -22.64 13.94
N ILE A 538 13.29 -21.47 13.36
CA ILE A 538 14.63 -20.96 13.05
C ILE A 538 15.47 -20.66 14.30
N ASN A 539 14.83 -20.47 15.46
CA ASN A 539 15.47 -20.22 16.75
C ASN A 539 15.50 -21.47 17.65
N ARG A 540 15.09 -22.64 17.16
CA ARG A 540 14.92 -23.87 17.98
C ARG A 540 16.18 -24.32 18.72
N ALA A 541 17.35 -24.04 18.16
CA ALA A 541 18.65 -24.43 18.70
C ALA A 541 19.17 -23.52 19.84
N ASP A 542 18.68 -22.28 19.95
CA ASP A 542 19.10 -21.34 21.02
C ASP A 542 17.92 -20.50 21.52
N ARG A 543 17.08 -21.12 22.36
CA ARG A 543 15.89 -20.47 22.94
C ARG A 543 16.20 -19.47 24.06
N LYS A 544 17.46 -19.28 24.45
CA LYS A 544 17.86 -18.37 25.54
C LYS A 544 18.19 -16.96 25.05
N ARG A 545 18.39 -16.78 23.75
CA ARG A 545 18.61 -15.47 23.13
C ARG A 545 17.31 -14.88 22.64
N GLU A 546 17.34 -13.56 22.43
CA GLU A 546 16.27 -12.87 21.73
C GLU A 546 16.08 -13.50 20.34
N PRO A 547 14.86 -13.95 19.98
CA PRO A 547 14.63 -14.63 18.72
C PRO A 547 14.99 -13.73 17.52
N ARG A 548 15.80 -14.25 16.60
CA ARG A 548 15.96 -13.59 15.30
C ARG A 548 14.69 -13.72 14.48
N ARG A 549 14.46 -12.73 13.61
CA ARG A 549 13.39 -12.76 12.61
C ARG A 549 13.82 -13.50 11.34
N ILE A 550 12.87 -13.74 10.44
CA ILE A 550 13.10 -14.33 9.11
C ILE A 550 13.98 -13.35 8.32
N ARG A 551 15.15 -13.80 7.86
CA ARG A 551 16.18 -12.94 7.26
C ARG A 551 15.74 -12.33 5.95
N GLN A 552 15.04 -13.10 5.13
CA GLN A 552 14.56 -12.66 3.83
C GLN A 552 13.32 -13.45 3.45
N VAL A 553 12.31 -12.75 2.92
CA VAL A 553 11.07 -13.33 2.39
C VAL A 553 10.92 -12.95 0.92
N MET A 554 10.43 -13.86 0.09
CA MET A 554 9.93 -13.55 -1.24
C MET A 554 8.41 -13.73 -1.30
N ASN A 555 7.68 -12.77 -1.86
CA ASN A 555 6.21 -12.84 -1.95
C ASN A 555 5.66 -12.10 -3.19
N ASN A 556 4.35 -12.20 -3.43
CA ASN A 556 3.69 -11.35 -4.43
C ASN A 556 3.44 -9.94 -3.86
N HIS A 557 3.78 -8.87 -4.59
CA HIS A 557 3.50 -7.50 -4.16
C HIS A 557 1.98 -7.23 -4.12
N ILE A 558 1.50 -6.44 -3.16
CA ILE A 558 0.06 -6.14 -3.02
C ILE A 558 -0.55 -5.50 -4.27
N GLY A 559 0.18 -4.59 -4.90
CA GLY A 559 -0.20 -3.97 -6.17
C GLY A 559 -0.23 -4.98 -7.32
N LYS A 560 0.54 -6.08 -7.28
CA LYS A 560 0.53 -7.13 -8.30
C LYS A 560 -0.38 -8.31 -7.91
N GLY A 561 -1.42 -8.03 -7.13
CA GLY A 561 -2.41 -9.01 -6.70
C GLY A 561 -2.09 -9.78 -5.42
N GLY A 562 -0.97 -9.49 -4.76
CA GLY A 562 -0.57 -10.11 -3.50
C GLY A 562 -1.58 -9.88 -2.36
N HIS A 563 -1.62 -10.79 -1.39
CA HIS A 563 -2.50 -10.67 -0.23
C HIS A 563 -1.86 -9.84 0.91
N LEU A 564 -2.68 -9.07 1.63
CA LEU A 564 -2.23 -8.15 2.70
C LEU A 564 -1.47 -8.86 3.82
N SER A 565 -1.92 -10.05 4.24
CA SER A 565 -1.27 -10.80 5.33
C SER A 565 0.17 -11.21 5.02
N ALA A 566 0.51 -11.39 3.74
CA ALA A 566 1.86 -11.70 3.30
C ALA A 566 2.76 -10.46 3.19
N GLN A 567 2.23 -9.23 3.39
CA GLN A 567 2.99 -7.99 3.27
C GLN A 567 3.55 -7.51 4.62
N PRO A 568 4.66 -6.74 4.62
CA PRO A 568 5.14 -6.05 5.82
C PRO A 568 4.19 -5.01 6.41
N MET A 569 3.18 -4.56 5.67
CA MET A 569 2.12 -3.71 6.20
C MET A 569 0.98 -4.50 6.87
N GLY A 570 0.96 -5.84 6.69
CA GLY A 570 0.03 -6.76 7.33
C GLY A 570 0.70 -7.69 8.33
N ALA A 571 0.27 -8.96 8.37
CA ALA A 571 0.67 -9.93 9.40
C ALA A 571 2.17 -10.26 9.41
N LEU A 572 2.87 -10.13 8.28
CA LEU A 572 4.30 -10.47 8.18
C LEU A 572 5.22 -9.49 8.95
N ARG A 573 4.77 -8.25 9.20
CA ARG A 573 5.59 -7.12 9.72
C ARG A 573 6.53 -7.49 10.85
N ASP A 574 6.01 -8.23 11.84
CA ASP A 574 6.70 -8.46 13.10
C ASP A 574 7.59 -9.72 13.06
N TYR A 575 7.53 -10.49 11.97
CA TYR A 575 8.25 -11.76 11.79
C TYR A 575 9.41 -11.68 10.79
N VAL A 576 9.49 -10.62 9.98
CA VAL A 576 10.58 -10.39 9.02
C VAL A 576 11.63 -9.42 9.57
N ALA A 577 12.90 -9.70 9.26
CA ALA A 577 14.02 -8.83 9.59
C ALA A 577 13.96 -7.51 8.83
N ARG A 578 14.77 -6.53 9.26
CA ARG A 578 15.06 -5.36 8.43
C ARG A 578 16.31 -5.64 7.60
N ASP A 579 16.23 -5.35 6.32
CA ASP A 579 17.38 -5.38 5.42
C ASP A 579 18.33 -4.23 5.80
N PRO A 580 19.59 -4.50 6.17
CA PRO A 580 20.54 -3.45 6.53
C PRO A 580 20.85 -2.50 5.36
N ARG A 581 20.68 -2.93 4.10
CA ARG A 581 20.94 -2.09 2.93
C ARG A 581 19.85 -1.05 2.73
N THR A 582 18.59 -1.47 2.72
CA THR A 582 17.46 -0.57 2.47
C THR A 582 16.83 0.00 3.74
N GLU A 583 17.15 -0.55 4.92
CA GLU A 583 16.52 -0.31 6.22
C GLU A 583 15.00 -0.58 6.23
N ARG A 584 14.48 -1.22 5.18
CA ARG A 584 13.09 -1.67 5.02
C ARG A 584 12.95 -3.12 5.48
N PRO A 585 11.72 -3.61 5.70
CA PRO A 585 11.48 -5.05 5.88
C PRO A 585 12.14 -5.85 4.75
N ALA A 586 12.86 -6.92 5.09
CA ALA A 586 13.62 -7.75 4.16
C ALA A 586 12.69 -8.64 3.32
N VAL A 587 11.96 -8.00 2.41
CA VAL A 587 11.01 -8.62 1.49
C VAL A 587 11.37 -8.22 0.07
N VAL A 588 11.55 -9.21 -0.79
CA VAL A 588 11.67 -9.04 -2.24
C VAL A 588 10.37 -9.54 -2.87
N ASN A 589 9.85 -8.81 -3.84
CA ASN A 589 8.62 -9.23 -4.50
C ASN A 589 8.92 -10.07 -5.75
N PHE A 590 8.00 -10.99 -6.10
CA PHE A 590 8.05 -11.67 -7.38
C PHE A 590 7.96 -10.65 -8.52
N PRO A 591 8.87 -10.71 -9.51
CA PRO A 591 8.76 -9.95 -10.72
C PRO A 591 7.60 -10.49 -11.56
N VAL A 592 6.97 -9.64 -12.35
CA VAL A 592 5.86 -10.01 -13.25
C VAL A 592 6.20 -9.64 -14.69
N LEU A 593 5.58 -10.33 -15.65
CA LEU A 593 5.76 -10.03 -17.07
C LEU A 593 5.20 -8.63 -17.39
N ALA A 594 5.87 -7.89 -18.28
CA ALA A 594 5.46 -6.54 -18.65
C ALA A 594 4.14 -6.55 -19.42
N GLU A 595 3.97 -7.54 -20.30
CA GLU A 595 2.77 -7.79 -21.11
C GLU A 595 1.63 -8.47 -20.33
N ASN A 596 1.94 -9.09 -19.19
CA ASN A 596 0.96 -9.73 -18.33
C ASN A 596 1.35 -9.60 -16.85
N PRO A 597 0.95 -8.51 -16.19
CA PRO A 597 1.37 -8.21 -14.82
C PRO A 597 0.72 -9.11 -13.76
N TYR A 598 -0.12 -10.07 -14.15
CA TYR A 598 -0.74 -11.06 -13.27
C TYR A 598 0.09 -12.36 -13.17
N LYS A 599 1.08 -12.53 -14.06
CA LYS A 599 1.92 -13.73 -14.17
C LYS A 599 3.36 -13.43 -13.77
N VAL A 600 3.96 -14.32 -12.97
CA VAL A 600 5.34 -14.19 -12.50
C VAL A 600 6.31 -14.35 -13.67
N ASP A 601 7.32 -13.48 -13.75
CA ASP A 601 8.47 -13.64 -14.63
C ASP A 601 9.45 -14.63 -13.99
N VAL A 602 9.32 -15.90 -14.35
CA VAL A 602 10.09 -17.00 -13.73
C VAL A 602 11.61 -16.79 -13.87
N PRO A 603 12.19 -16.54 -15.06
CA PRO A 603 13.62 -16.30 -15.18
C PRO A 603 14.15 -15.18 -14.27
N VAL A 604 13.44 -14.06 -14.15
CA VAL A 604 13.85 -12.98 -13.25
C VAL A 604 13.68 -13.39 -11.79
N ALA A 605 12.59 -14.10 -11.46
CA ALA A 605 12.36 -14.59 -10.10
C ALA A 605 13.50 -15.52 -9.64
N LEU A 606 13.96 -16.45 -10.48
CA LEU A 606 15.06 -17.36 -10.15
C LEU A 606 16.37 -16.60 -9.86
N ARG A 607 16.69 -15.57 -10.65
CA ARG A 607 17.86 -14.71 -10.39
C ARG A 607 17.76 -13.98 -9.05
N LEU A 608 16.56 -13.49 -8.70
CA LEU A 608 16.34 -12.84 -7.41
C LEU A 608 16.41 -13.84 -6.25
N ILE A 609 15.93 -15.07 -6.42
CA ILE A 609 16.07 -16.13 -5.41
C ILE A 609 17.55 -16.43 -5.17
N ASP A 610 18.33 -16.58 -6.24
CA ASP A 610 19.78 -16.80 -6.14
C ASP A 610 20.51 -15.64 -5.44
N GLN A 611 20.14 -14.40 -5.77
CA GLN A 611 20.73 -13.20 -5.18
C GLN A 611 20.37 -13.03 -3.69
N TYR A 612 19.10 -13.22 -3.32
CA TYR A 612 18.58 -12.84 -2.01
C TYR A 612 18.48 -14.01 -1.03
N GLN A 613 18.52 -15.26 -1.50
CA GLN A 613 18.52 -16.48 -0.67
C GLN A 613 17.41 -16.46 0.41
N PRO A 614 16.12 -16.38 0.02
CA PRO A 614 15.01 -16.26 0.96
C PRO A 614 14.86 -17.49 1.87
N GLU A 615 14.53 -17.28 3.15
CA GLU A 615 14.20 -18.38 4.08
C GLU A 615 12.72 -18.81 3.95
N LEU A 616 11.87 -17.92 3.41
CA LEU A 616 10.45 -18.16 3.18
C LEU A 616 10.02 -17.58 1.83
N ILE A 617 9.36 -18.40 1.02
CA ILE A 617 8.74 -17.99 -0.25
C ILE A 617 7.23 -18.16 -0.12
N ILE A 618 6.46 -17.10 -0.37
CA ILE A 618 5.01 -17.08 -0.18
C ILE A 618 4.30 -16.82 -1.52
N PHE A 619 3.68 -17.85 -2.07
CA PHE A 619 2.70 -17.71 -3.15
C PHE A 619 1.34 -17.36 -2.55
N GLY A 620 1.09 -16.07 -2.29
CA GLY A 620 -0.17 -15.59 -1.73
C GLY A 620 -0.74 -14.42 -2.50
N LYS A 621 -1.73 -14.69 -3.35
CA LYS A 621 -2.45 -13.67 -4.14
C LYS A 621 -3.94 -13.63 -3.78
N SER A 622 -4.46 -12.42 -3.71
CA SER A 622 -5.90 -12.14 -3.69
C SER A 622 -6.48 -12.12 -5.10
N MET A 623 -5.69 -11.65 -6.07
CA MET A 623 -6.06 -11.54 -7.47
C MET A 623 -5.32 -12.60 -8.27
N VAL A 624 -6.00 -13.69 -8.58
CA VAL A 624 -5.40 -14.90 -9.16
C VAL A 624 -6.05 -15.15 -10.51
N LEU A 625 -5.35 -14.86 -11.60
CA LEU A 625 -5.80 -15.19 -12.96
C LEU A 625 -5.02 -16.37 -13.56
N HIS A 626 -3.85 -16.68 -12.99
CA HIS A 626 -2.93 -17.69 -13.48
C HIS A 626 -2.47 -18.62 -12.36
N LYS A 627 -1.98 -19.79 -12.76
CA LYS A 627 -1.21 -20.68 -11.89
C LYS A 627 0.09 -20.02 -11.43
N GLU A 628 0.54 -20.37 -10.23
CA GLU A 628 1.83 -19.93 -9.70
C GLU A 628 2.93 -20.93 -10.07
N PRO A 629 4.18 -20.48 -10.30
CA PRO A 629 5.29 -21.33 -10.76
C PRO A 629 5.97 -22.09 -9.61
N VAL A 630 5.19 -22.85 -8.84
CA VAL A 630 5.67 -23.57 -7.64
C VAL A 630 6.73 -24.61 -8.02
N SER A 631 6.49 -25.37 -9.08
CA SER A 631 7.36 -26.47 -9.50
C SER A 631 8.72 -26.01 -10.00
N GLU A 632 8.73 -24.93 -10.79
CA GLU A 632 9.92 -24.33 -11.36
C GLU A 632 10.80 -23.74 -10.26
N ILE A 633 10.19 -23.10 -9.26
CA ILE A 633 10.91 -22.56 -8.11
C ILE A 633 11.44 -23.68 -7.22
N ARG A 634 10.65 -24.72 -6.91
CA ARG A 634 11.13 -25.86 -6.12
C ARG A 634 12.34 -26.52 -6.77
N GLN A 635 12.27 -26.83 -8.07
CA GLN A 635 13.38 -27.42 -8.83
C GLN A 635 14.65 -26.58 -8.77
N PHE A 636 14.52 -25.25 -8.84
CA PHE A 636 15.66 -24.35 -8.73
C PHE A 636 16.27 -24.35 -7.32
N LEU A 637 15.44 -24.29 -6.28
CA LEU A 637 15.90 -24.33 -4.88
C LEU A 637 16.67 -25.62 -4.59
N ASP A 638 16.16 -26.76 -5.05
CA ASP A 638 16.84 -28.06 -4.92
C ASP A 638 18.17 -28.07 -5.69
N GLY A 639 18.17 -27.53 -6.91
CA GLY A 639 19.37 -27.48 -7.76
C GLY A 639 20.48 -26.55 -7.24
N GLN A 640 20.13 -25.55 -6.42
CA GLN A 640 21.06 -24.58 -5.83
C GLN A 640 21.35 -24.83 -4.34
N ASP A 641 20.78 -25.89 -3.74
CA ASP A 641 20.87 -26.19 -2.30
C ASP A 641 20.41 -25.02 -1.40
N ILE A 642 19.32 -24.36 -1.78
CA ILE A 642 18.75 -23.22 -1.05
C ILE A 642 17.68 -23.73 -0.07
N ASP A 643 17.98 -23.63 1.23
CA ASP A 643 17.07 -24.01 2.31
C ASP A 643 15.96 -22.97 2.54
N ALA A 644 14.99 -22.93 1.62
CA ALA A 644 13.79 -22.11 1.72
C ALA A 644 12.56 -22.97 2.03
N VAL A 645 11.65 -22.43 2.85
CA VAL A 645 10.28 -22.97 3.02
C VAL A 645 9.38 -22.37 1.95
N VAL A 646 8.70 -23.21 1.17
CA VAL A 646 7.73 -22.80 0.16
C VAL A 646 6.32 -22.90 0.73
N MET A 647 5.67 -21.75 0.89
CA MET A 647 4.31 -21.62 1.40
C MET A 647 3.36 -21.18 0.28
N TYR A 648 2.27 -21.91 0.07
CA TYR A 648 1.20 -21.54 -0.85
C TYR A 648 -0.05 -21.10 -0.08
N ASP A 649 -0.35 -19.79 -0.09
CA ASP A 649 -1.62 -19.27 0.42
C ASP A 649 -2.68 -19.34 -0.69
N MET A 650 -3.48 -20.40 -0.62
CA MET A 650 -4.54 -20.72 -1.56
C MET A 650 -5.89 -20.13 -1.14
N ALA A 651 -5.95 -19.13 -0.26
CA ALA A 651 -7.24 -18.68 0.29
C ALA A 651 -8.33 -18.40 -0.75
N HIS A 652 -8.00 -17.79 -1.89
CA HIS A 652 -8.97 -17.52 -2.97
C HIS A 652 -9.26 -18.73 -3.86
N VAL A 653 -8.33 -19.68 -3.97
CA VAL A 653 -8.40 -20.81 -4.91
C VAL A 653 -8.52 -22.16 -4.20
N LEU A 654 -8.72 -22.17 -2.88
CA LEU A 654 -8.75 -23.38 -2.05
C LEU A 654 -9.77 -24.39 -2.59
N GLY A 655 -10.97 -23.94 -2.97
CA GLY A 655 -11.99 -24.84 -3.52
C GLY A 655 -11.69 -25.36 -4.93
N LEU A 656 -10.67 -24.82 -5.61
CA LEU A 656 -10.26 -25.19 -6.97
C LEU A 656 -8.98 -26.04 -7.01
N ILE A 657 -8.26 -26.18 -5.89
CA ILE A 657 -7.03 -26.98 -5.89
C ILE A 657 -7.32 -28.43 -6.26
N GLY A 658 -6.31 -29.10 -6.83
CA GLY A 658 -6.43 -30.43 -7.36
C GLY A 658 -6.19 -30.45 -8.88
N PRO A 659 -6.62 -31.52 -9.57
CA PRO A 659 -6.23 -31.79 -10.95
C PRO A 659 -6.73 -30.76 -11.96
N HIS A 660 -7.73 -29.96 -11.62
CA HIS A 660 -8.34 -28.97 -12.52
C HIS A 660 -7.64 -27.60 -12.52
N PHE A 661 -6.86 -27.27 -11.48
CA PHE A 661 -6.15 -25.99 -11.39
C PHE A 661 -4.70 -26.18 -10.91
N GLN A 662 -4.43 -26.10 -9.60
CA GLN A 662 -3.09 -26.15 -9.03
C GLN A 662 -2.99 -27.30 -8.02
N GLN A 663 -1.86 -28.00 -7.98
CA GLN A 663 -1.58 -29.07 -7.02
C GLN A 663 -0.34 -28.71 -6.18
N PRO A 664 -0.46 -27.83 -5.17
CA PRO A 664 0.69 -27.22 -4.51
C PRO A 664 1.70 -28.22 -3.95
N PHE A 665 1.25 -29.29 -3.29
CA PHE A 665 2.16 -30.30 -2.72
C PHE A 665 2.86 -31.14 -3.78
N VAL A 666 2.17 -31.53 -4.86
CA VAL A 666 2.77 -32.27 -5.99
C VAL A 666 3.83 -31.40 -6.67
N GLU A 667 3.60 -30.11 -6.73
CA GLU A 667 4.51 -29.13 -7.33
C GLU A 667 5.63 -28.69 -6.38
N GLY A 668 5.59 -29.09 -5.10
CA GLY A 668 6.70 -28.91 -4.17
C GLY A 668 6.55 -27.81 -3.11
N ALA A 669 5.33 -27.34 -2.84
CA ALA A 669 5.07 -26.54 -1.63
C ALA A 669 5.30 -27.38 -0.36
N ASP A 670 5.87 -26.76 0.67
CA ASP A 670 6.08 -27.36 1.99
C ASP A 670 4.85 -27.21 2.88
N LEU A 671 4.24 -26.03 2.80
CA LEU A 671 3.07 -25.62 3.58
C LEU A 671 2.03 -25.01 2.68
N VAL A 672 0.77 -25.22 3.02
CA VAL A 672 -0.35 -24.53 2.39
C VAL A 672 -1.20 -23.85 3.46
N THR A 673 -1.72 -22.67 3.16
CA THR A 673 -2.70 -21.99 4.01
C THR A 673 -3.92 -21.59 3.21
N GLY A 674 -5.07 -21.44 3.86
CA GLY A 674 -6.29 -21.08 3.15
C GLY A 674 -7.38 -20.50 4.03
N SER A 675 -8.36 -19.91 3.36
CA SER A 675 -9.64 -19.51 3.93
C SER A 675 -10.71 -20.48 3.47
N THR A 676 -11.50 -21.01 4.39
CA THR A 676 -12.48 -22.06 4.09
C THR A 676 -13.84 -21.55 3.64
N HIS A 677 -13.96 -20.29 3.20
CA HIS A 677 -15.24 -19.60 2.92
C HIS A 677 -15.25 -18.80 1.60
N LYS A 678 -14.26 -19.03 0.73
CA LYS A 678 -14.16 -18.37 -0.60
C LYS A 678 -14.64 -19.35 -1.67
N THR A 679 -13.78 -19.74 -2.61
CA THR A 679 -14.05 -20.87 -3.51
C THR A 679 -14.29 -22.18 -2.75
N TYR A 680 -13.60 -22.37 -1.62
CA TYR A 680 -13.99 -23.40 -0.67
C TYR A 680 -15.22 -22.95 0.08
N PHE A 681 -16.35 -23.61 -0.15
CA PHE A 681 -17.65 -23.10 0.22
C PHE A 681 -18.13 -23.51 1.63
N GLY A 682 -17.21 -23.43 2.60
CA GLY A 682 -17.44 -23.70 4.01
C GLY A 682 -17.54 -22.46 4.89
N THR A 683 -17.42 -22.65 6.20
CA THR A 683 -17.58 -21.57 7.18
C THR A 683 -16.35 -20.67 7.25
N GLN A 684 -16.50 -19.47 7.82
CA GLN A 684 -15.40 -18.51 7.97
C GLN A 684 -14.34 -18.99 8.97
N ARG A 685 -13.33 -19.70 8.47
CA ARG A 685 -12.16 -20.19 9.22
C ARG A 685 -10.88 -20.11 8.37
N GLY A 686 -9.76 -20.45 9.00
CA GLY A 686 -8.48 -20.68 8.35
C GLY A 686 -8.09 -22.16 8.42
N VAL A 687 -7.22 -22.59 7.52
CA VAL A 687 -6.62 -23.92 7.54
C VAL A 687 -5.13 -23.82 7.22
N VAL A 688 -4.33 -24.70 7.82
CA VAL A 688 -2.94 -24.95 7.41
C VAL A 688 -2.79 -26.45 7.12
N GLY A 689 -2.15 -26.77 6.00
CA GLY A 689 -1.75 -28.14 5.66
C GLY A 689 -0.24 -28.24 5.51
N SER A 690 0.31 -29.42 5.79
CA SER A 690 1.74 -29.71 5.63
C SER A 690 1.97 -31.11 5.06
N ARG A 691 2.99 -31.22 4.21
CA ARG A 691 3.51 -32.50 3.70
C ARG A 691 4.55 -33.17 4.59
N PHE A 692 4.99 -32.51 5.67
CA PHE A 692 6.12 -33.02 6.46
C PHE A 692 5.77 -34.33 7.14
N GLU A 693 6.67 -35.31 7.05
CA GLU A 693 6.55 -36.57 7.78
C GLU A 693 7.28 -36.47 9.13
N GLU A 694 6.83 -37.21 10.15
CA GLU A 694 7.39 -37.15 11.52
C GLU A 694 8.91 -37.36 11.60
N HIS A 695 9.47 -38.10 10.63
CA HIS A 695 10.89 -38.42 10.60
C HIS A 695 11.75 -37.35 9.90
N GLU A 696 11.13 -36.37 9.22
CA GLU A 696 11.84 -35.27 8.55
C GLU A 696 12.25 -34.17 9.55
N GLU A 697 13.40 -33.52 9.33
CA GLU A 697 13.85 -32.42 10.18
C GLU A 697 12.83 -31.27 10.25
N ARG A 698 12.18 -30.98 9.12
CA ARG A 698 11.19 -29.91 9.00
C ARG A 698 9.87 -30.23 9.73
N TYR A 699 9.65 -31.44 10.23
CA TYR A 699 8.49 -31.75 11.07
C TYR A 699 8.43 -30.88 12.33
N ALA A 700 9.58 -30.49 12.88
CA ALA A 700 9.63 -29.57 14.03
C ALA A 700 9.00 -28.19 13.73
N LEU A 701 8.91 -27.79 12.45
CA LEU A 701 8.15 -26.60 12.04
C LEU A 701 6.65 -26.82 12.15
N TRP A 702 6.16 -28.03 11.79
CA TRP A 702 4.77 -28.42 11.98
C TRP A 702 4.40 -28.48 13.45
N GLU A 703 5.24 -29.09 14.30
CA GLU A 703 5.03 -29.07 15.74
C GLU A 703 4.97 -27.64 16.29
N ALA A 704 5.90 -26.78 15.85
CA ALA A 704 5.86 -25.37 16.23
C ALA A 704 4.55 -24.69 15.80
N LEU A 705 4.03 -25.01 14.61
CA LEU A 705 2.74 -24.50 14.14
C LEU A 705 1.60 -24.90 15.06
N LEU A 706 1.49 -26.17 15.46
CA LEU A 706 0.43 -26.62 16.37
C LEU A 706 0.44 -25.84 17.68
N HIS A 707 1.62 -25.57 18.24
CA HIS A 707 1.79 -24.74 19.43
C HIS A 707 1.44 -23.26 19.20
N ARG A 708 1.65 -22.75 17.98
CA ARG A 708 1.26 -21.40 17.59
C ARG A 708 -0.23 -21.28 17.27
N ALA A 709 -0.89 -22.35 16.84
CA ALA A 709 -2.34 -22.41 16.74
C ALA A 709 -2.95 -22.39 18.15
N PHE A 710 -2.63 -23.39 18.97
CA PHE A 710 -3.01 -23.43 20.39
C PHE A 710 -1.80 -23.74 21.29
N PRO A 711 -1.58 -22.98 22.38
CA PRO A 711 -2.38 -21.86 22.87
C PRO A 711 -1.98 -20.50 22.23
N GLY A 712 -1.22 -20.50 21.14
CA GLY A 712 -0.62 -19.27 20.60
C GLY A 712 -1.60 -18.28 19.97
N SER A 713 -2.58 -18.75 19.20
CA SER A 713 -3.49 -17.91 18.39
C SER A 713 -4.94 -18.00 18.85
N VAL A 714 -5.35 -19.15 19.36
CA VAL A 714 -6.69 -19.38 19.90
C VAL A 714 -6.61 -19.91 21.34
N SER A 715 -7.62 -19.55 22.13
CA SER A 715 -7.97 -20.22 23.39
C SER A 715 -8.97 -21.32 23.04
N ASN A 716 -10.26 -21.10 23.24
CA ASN A 716 -11.31 -21.88 22.56
C ASN A 716 -11.42 -21.42 21.11
N HIS A 717 -11.42 -22.36 20.16
CA HIS A 717 -11.78 -22.05 18.78
C HIS A 717 -13.31 -22.11 18.60
N HIS A 718 -13.81 -21.65 17.45
CA HIS A 718 -15.25 -21.44 17.26
C HIS A 718 -15.99 -22.76 16.93
N LEU A 719 -16.42 -23.52 17.93
CA LEU A 719 -16.90 -24.90 17.73
C LEU A 719 -18.15 -25.00 16.83
N GLY A 720 -19.04 -23.99 16.86
CA GLY A 720 -20.19 -23.93 15.95
C GLY A 720 -19.76 -23.91 14.48
N THR A 721 -18.89 -22.96 14.10
CA THR A 721 -18.40 -22.89 12.72
C THR A 721 -17.51 -24.07 12.34
N LEU A 722 -16.89 -24.76 13.30
CA LEU A 722 -16.16 -26.01 13.07
C LEU A 722 -17.12 -27.12 12.60
N LEU A 723 -18.24 -27.30 13.31
CA LEU A 723 -19.26 -28.28 12.95
C LEU A 723 -19.88 -27.97 11.57
N GLY A 724 -20.18 -26.70 11.31
CA GLY A 724 -20.62 -26.27 9.97
C GLY A 724 -19.57 -26.50 8.89
N LEU A 725 -18.27 -26.36 9.21
CA LEU A 725 -17.19 -26.62 8.26
C LEU A 725 -17.09 -28.11 7.91
N LEU A 726 -17.29 -29.01 8.88
CA LEU A 726 -17.31 -30.45 8.61
C LEU A 726 -18.38 -30.80 7.57
N MET A 727 -19.59 -30.27 7.73
CA MET A 727 -20.67 -30.48 6.75
C MET A 727 -20.28 -29.93 5.36
N ALA A 728 -19.66 -28.76 5.31
CA ALA A 728 -19.19 -28.19 4.04
C ALA A 728 -18.02 -28.99 3.43
N ALA A 729 -17.20 -29.67 4.25
CA ALA A 729 -16.12 -30.52 3.78
C ALA A 729 -16.68 -31.79 3.11
N TYR A 730 -17.71 -32.42 3.70
CA TYR A 730 -18.43 -33.51 3.03
C TYR A 730 -19.02 -33.07 1.69
N GLU A 731 -19.63 -31.88 1.63
CA GLU A 731 -20.14 -31.33 0.36
C GLU A 731 -19.00 -31.08 -0.64
N MET A 732 -17.91 -30.43 -0.22
CA MET A 732 -16.80 -30.15 -1.12
C MET A 732 -16.19 -31.43 -1.70
N ASN A 733 -15.87 -32.40 -0.85
CA ASN A 733 -15.28 -33.66 -1.30
C ASN A 733 -16.23 -34.48 -2.20
N HIS A 734 -17.55 -34.35 -2.00
CA HIS A 734 -18.54 -35.03 -2.85
C HIS A 734 -18.71 -34.36 -4.22
N PHE A 735 -18.70 -33.02 -4.27
CA PHE A 735 -19.09 -32.27 -5.48
C PHE A 735 -17.92 -31.67 -6.26
N LYS A 736 -16.68 -31.66 -5.74
CA LYS A 736 -15.54 -30.95 -6.34
C LYS A 736 -15.29 -31.29 -7.81
N ASP A 737 -15.38 -32.55 -8.20
CA ASP A 737 -15.02 -33.01 -9.55
C ASP A 737 -16.00 -32.49 -10.62
N GLU A 738 -17.24 -32.16 -10.23
CA GLU A 738 -18.21 -31.48 -11.10
C GLU A 738 -18.13 -29.95 -10.96
N TYR A 739 -18.00 -29.47 -9.73
CA TYR A 739 -18.03 -28.05 -9.40
C TYR A 739 -16.84 -27.27 -9.98
N GLN A 740 -15.62 -27.76 -9.75
CA GLN A 740 -14.38 -27.08 -10.13
C GLN A 740 -14.29 -26.77 -11.64
N PRO A 741 -14.48 -27.73 -12.56
CA PRO A 741 -14.41 -27.44 -13.99
C PRO A 741 -15.53 -26.47 -14.45
N LYS A 742 -16.73 -26.55 -13.86
CA LYS A 742 -17.83 -25.60 -14.16
C LYS A 742 -17.48 -24.18 -13.75
N VAL A 743 -16.89 -23.96 -12.58
CA VAL A 743 -16.46 -22.63 -12.13
C VAL A 743 -15.44 -22.02 -13.09
N ILE A 744 -14.44 -22.79 -13.52
CA ILE A 744 -13.41 -22.33 -14.47
C ILE A 744 -14.04 -22.02 -15.84
N ALA A 745 -14.91 -22.90 -16.35
CA ALA A 745 -15.59 -22.69 -17.63
C ALA A 745 -16.48 -21.43 -17.61
N ASN A 746 -17.25 -21.25 -16.54
CA ASN A 746 -18.10 -20.07 -16.34
C ASN A 746 -17.29 -18.78 -16.25
N ALA A 747 -16.14 -18.78 -15.57
CA ALA A 747 -15.28 -17.60 -15.47
C ALA A 747 -14.73 -17.18 -16.84
N ARG A 748 -14.26 -18.15 -17.64
CA ARG A 748 -13.82 -17.91 -19.02
C ARG A 748 -14.94 -17.41 -19.91
N ALA A 749 -16.12 -18.02 -19.83
CA ALA A 749 -17.30 -17.59 -20.60
C ALA A 749 -17.72 -16.16 -20.23
N PHE A 750 -17.71 -15.83 -18.94
CA PHE A 750 -18.02 -14.49 -18.46
C PHE A 750 -16.99 -13.45 -18.93
N ALA A 751 -15.70 -13.77 -18.82
CA ALA A 751 -14.62 -12.91 -19.30
C ALA A 751 -14.72 -12.62 -20.81
N ARG A 752 -14.94 -13.66 -21.63
CA ARG A 752 -15.18 -13.49 -23.07
C ARG A 752 -16.41 -12.63 -23.34
N ALA A 753 -17.52 -12.89 -22.67
CA ALA A 753 -18.75 -12.13 -22.87
C ALA A 753 -18.60 -10.64 -22.51
N LEU A 754 -17.93 -10.32 -21.40
CA LEU A 754 -17.63 -8.94 -21.01
C LEU A 754 -16.76 -8.25 -22.08
N LYS A 755 -15.75 -8.97 -22.60
CA LYS A 755 -14.89 -8.48 -23.67
C LYS A 755 -15.66 -8.24 -24.97
N ASP A 756 -16.51 -9.19 -25.38
CA ASP A 756 -17.33 -9.12 -26.59
C ASP A 756 -18.33 -7.96 -26.53
N CYS A 757 -18.82 -7.59 -25.34
CA CYS A 757 -19.65 -6.41 -25.12
C CYS A 757 -18.88 -5.09 -25.04
N GLY A 758 -17.55 -5.10 -25.18
CA GLY A 758 -16.70 -3.91 -25.28
C GLY A 758 -16.05 -3.44 -23.98
N LEU A 759 -16.12 -4.21 -22.89
CA LEU A 759 -15.42 -3.88 -21.64
C LEU A 759 -13.93 -4.25 -21.70
N ASN A 760 -13.10 -3.54 -20.92
CA ASN A 760 -11.67 -3.81 -20.84
C ASN A 760 -11.38 -4.93 -19.84
N VAL A 761 -11.35 -6.18 -20.30
CA VAL A 761 -11.07 -7.35 -19.46
C VAL A 761 -9.55 -7.59 -19.39
N ALA A 762 -9.02 -7.66 -18.18
CA ALA A 762 -7.61 -7.94 -17.93
C ALA A 762 -7.31 -9.45 -17.90
N GLY A 763 -6.07 -9.82 -18.23
CA GLY A 763 -5.62 -11.21 -18.32
C GLY A 763 -5.14 -11.56 -19.73
N ASP A 764 -4.89 -12.85 -19.97
CA ASP A 764 -4.36 -13.36 -21.25
C ASP A 764 -5.49 -13.84 -22.18
N PRO A 765 -5.78 -13.17 -23.31
CA PRO A 765 -6.82 -13.59 -24.24
C PRO A 765 -6.62 -14.99 -24.82
N ALA A 766 -5.38 -15.51 -24.87
CA ALA A 766 -5.09 -16.83 -25.43
C ALA A 766 -5.64 -17.99 -24.58
N ILE A 767 -5.97 -17.71 -23.32
CA ILE A 767 -6.56 -18.67 -22.38
C ILE A 767 -7.95 -18.22 -21.90
N ASP A 768 -8.60 -17.33 -22.65
CA ASP A 768 -9.86 -16.69 -22.28
C ASP A 768 -9.77 -15.91 -20.96
N PHE A 769 -8.66 -15.18 -20.79
CA PHE A 769 -8.34 -14.22 -19.73
C PHE A 769 -8.02 -14.82 -18.34
N THR A 770 -8.55 -15.99 -17.99
CA THR A 770 -8.42 -16.56 -16.65
C THR A 770 -8.33 -18.08 -16.62
N GLU A 771 -7.59 -18.60 -15.65
CA GLU A 771 -7.49 -20.02 -15.31
C GLU A 771 -8.23 -20.35 -14.00
N THR A 772 -8.91 -19.37 -13.40
CA THR A 772 -9.50 -19.48 -12.06
C THR A 772 -10.99 -19.13 -12.08
N HIS A 773 -11.56 -18.79 -10.92
CA HIS A 773 -12.92 -18.28 -10.79
C HIS A 773 -13.06 -16.77 -11.00
N GLN A 774 -11.95 -16.04 -11.17
CA GLN A 774 -11.95 -14.59 -11.16
C GLN A 774 -11.90 -13.99 -12.57
N VAL A 775 -12.55 -12.83 -12.71
CA VAL A 775 -12.48 -11.96 -13.87
C VAL A 775 -12.20 -10.54 -13.39
N VAL A 776 -11.31 -9.82 -14.06
CA VAL A 776 -10.96 -8.43 -13.72
C VAL A 776 -11.32 -7.53 -14.88
N VAL A 777 -12.08 -6.47 -14.59
CA VAL A 777 -12.50 -5.46 -15.57
C VAL A 777 -11.92 -4.12 -15.18
N ASP A 778 -11.12 -3.53 -16.06
CA ASP A 778 -10.63 -2.17 -15.91
C ASP A 778 -11.72 -1.17 -16.32
N VAL A 779 -12.05 -0.27 -15.41
CA VAL A 779 -13.07 0.77 -15.55
C VAL A 779 -12.47 2.18 -15.56
N GLY A 780 -11.14 2.28 -15.53
CA GLY A 780 -10.36 3.51 -15.54
C GLY A 780 -9.96 3.97 -14.14
N TYR A 781 -8.74 4.52 -14.05
CA TYR A 781 -8.11 5.00 -12.83
C TYR A 781 -9.05 5.79 -11.91
N SER A 782 -9.11 5.43 -10.62
CA SER A 782 -9.98 6.01 -9.58
C SER A 782 -11.51 5.88 -9.77
N ARG A 783 -12.00 5.16 -10.78
CA ARG A 783 -13.45 4.99 -11.03
C ARG A 783 -14.06 3.75 -10.38
N GLY A 784 -13.24 2.83 -9.87
CA GLY A 784 -13.68 1.57 -9.26
C GLY A 784 -14.80 1.73 -8.22
N PRO A 785 -14.68 2.60 -7.19
CA PRO A 785 -15.69 2.71 -6.14
C PRO A 785 -17.03 3.25 -6.67
N GLU A 786 -16.99 4.25 -7.54
CA GLU A 786 -18.17 4.82 -8.21
C GLU A 786 -18.94 3.75 -8.99
N ILE A 787 -18.23 2.99 -9.84
CA ILE A 787 -18.85 1.99 -10.70
C ILE A 787 -19.36 0.79 -9.88
N ALA A 788 -18.64 0.39 -8.83
CA ALA A 788 -19.12 -0.64 -7.91
C ALA A 788 -20.42 -0.20 -7.20
N GLY A 789 -20.53 1.07 -6.78
CA GLY A 789 -21.75 1.63 -6.19
C GLY A 789 -22.93 1.64 -7.17
N ARG A 790 -22.70 1.96 -8.45
CA ARG A 790 -23.73 1.86 -9.50
C ARG A 790 -24.21 0.42 -9.70
N LEU A 791 -23.30 -0.54 -9.71
CA LEU A 791 -23.65 -1.96 -9.80
C LEU A 791 -24.45 -2.41 -8.57
N GLU A 792 -24.05 -1.99 -7.37
CA GLU A 792 -24.74 -2.33 -6.12
C GLU A 792 -26.17 -1.78 -6.08
N ALA A 793 -26.37 -0.54 -6.52
CA ALA A 793 -27.70 0.06 -6.72
C ALA A 793 -28.59 -0.75 -7.68
N ASN A 794 -27.99 -1.55 -8.57
CA ASN A 794 -28.65 -2.44 -9.52
C ASN A 794 -28.65 -3.92 -9.08
N ASN A 795 -28.42 -4.20 -7.80
CA ASN A 795 -28.37 -5.55 -7.22
C ASN A 795 -27.22 -6.43 -7.74
N ILE A 796 -26.18 -5.86 -8.32
CA ILE A 796 -24.95 -6.59 -8.70
C ILE A 796 -23.83 -6.12 -7.77
N ILE A 797 -23.29 -7.00 -6.94
CA ILE A 797 -22.17 -6.62 -6.05
C ILE A 797 -20.87 -7.24 -6.54
N CYS A 798 -19.79 -6.47 -6.47
CA CYS A 798 -18.44 -6.90 -6.79
C CYS A 798 -17.44 -6.15 -5.91
N ASN A 799 -16.16 -6.46 -6.04
CA ASN A 799 -15.11 -5.78 -5.28
C ASN A 799 -14.31 -4.88 -6.21
N TYR A 800 -14.30 -3.57 -5.99
CA TYR A 800 -13.34 -2.70 -6.65
C TYR A 800 -11.91 -2.97 -6.13
N GLN A 801 -10.90 -2.76 -6.96
CA GLN A 801 -9.52 -3.15 -6.69
C GLN A 801 -8.57 -2.26 -7.50
N ALA A 802 -7.41 -1.95 -6.93
CA ALA A 802 -6.34 -1.29 -7.67
C ALA A 802 -5.85 -2.14 -8.84
N ASN A 803 -5.69 -1.55 -10.02
CA ASN A 803 -4.94 -2.13 -11.13
C ASN A 803 -3.47 -2.34 -10.72
N THR A 804 -2.74 -3.10 -11.54
CA THR A 804 -1.40 -3.54 -11.17
C THR A 804 -0.35 -2.43 -11.07
N ASP A 805 -0.68 -1.24 -11.56
CA ASP A 805 0.13 -0.05 -11.72
C ASP A 805 -0.46 1.15 -10.95
N GLU A 806 -1.38 0.90 -10.02
CA GLU A 806 -2.03 1.90 -9.16
C GLU A 806 -1.55 1.78 -7.71
N GLU A 807 -1.63 2.88 -6.95
CA GLU A 807 -1.05 3.00 -5.61
C GLU A 807 -1.82 2.27 -4.51
N GLY A 808 -3.12 2.05 -4.70
CA GLY A 808 -3.95 1.44 -3.68
C GLY A 808 -5.44 1.57 -3.90
N PHE A 809 -6.20 1.13 -2.90
CA PHE A 809 -7.64 0.89 -2.99
C PHE A 809 -8.47 2.15 -3.29
N THR A 810 -8.06 3.32 -2.80
CA THR A 810 -8.75 4.58 -3.05
C THR A 810 -8.56 5.09 -4.48
N ALA A 811 -7.50 4.67 -5.16
CA ALA A 811 -7.24 4.97 -6.57
C ALA A 811 -7.71 3.86 -7.51
N SER A 812 -8.48 2.89 -7.00
CA SER A 812 -8.83 1.68 -7.76
C SER A 812 -9.50 1.99 -9.09
N GLY A 813 -8.91 1.49 -10.17
CA GLY A 813 -9.45 1.57 -11.51
C GLY A 813 -10.05 0.27 -12.03
N ALA A 814 -10.09 -0.80 -11.23
CA ALA A 814 -10.66 -2.08 -11.65
C ALA A 814 -11.79 -2.59 -10.76
N LEU A 815 -12.60 -3.47 -11.34
CA LEU A 815 -13.57 -4.32 -10.69
C LEU A 815 -13.08 -5.77 -10.74
N ARG A 816 -12.97 -6.40 -9.59
CA ARG A 816 -12.64 -7.81 -9.44
C ARG A 816 -13.93 -8.58 -9.17
N MET A 817 -14.28 -9.45 -10.11
CA MET A 817 -15.51 -10.24 -10.11
C MET A 817 -15.17 -11.73 -9.98
N GLY A 818 -16.08 -12.53 -9.42
CA GLY A 818 -15.94 -13.98 -9.29
C GLY A 818 -17.26 -14.70 -9.54
N VAL A 819 -17.18 -15.85 -10.19
CA VAL A 819 -18.38 -16.60 -10.64
C VAL A 819 -18.79 -17.73 -9.68
N SER A 820 -17.99 -18.02 -8.66
CA SER A 820 -18.08 -19.24 -7.85
C SER A 820 -19.43 -19.40 -7.14
N GLU A 821 -19.97 -18.33 -6.55
CA GLU A 821 -21.23 -18.39 -5.83
C GLU A 821 -22.41 -18.61 -6.77
N MET A 822 -22.47 -17.85 -7.84
CA MET A 822 -23.56 -17.98 -8.81
C MET A 822 -23.50 -19.30 -9.59
N THR A 823 -22.29 -19.83 -9.82
CA THR A 823 -22.11 -21.22 -10.28
C THR A 823 -22.70 -22.19 -9.26
N ARG A 824 -22.53 -21.96 -7.94
CA ARG A 824 -23.11 -22.80 -6.89
C ARG A 824 -24.64 -22.82 -6.91
N PHE A 825 -25.25 -21.70 -7.29
CA PHE A 825 -26.69 -21.56 -7.54
C PHE A 825 -27.16 -22.10 -8.91
N GLY A 826 -26.24 -22.61 -9.73
CA GLY A 826 -26.55 -23.29 -10.99
C GLY A 826 -26.50 -22.41 -12.23
N MET A 827 -25.96 -21.19 -12.18
CA MET A 827 -25.70 -20.42 -13.41
C MET A 827 -24.66 -21.11 -14.28
N GLU A 828 -24.91 -21.12 -15.59
CA GLU A 828 -24.01 -21.65 -16.61
C GLU A 828 -23.54 -20.56 -17.57
N GLU A 829 -22.73 -20.94 -18.57
CA GLU A 829 -22.05 -20.01 -19.48
C GLU A 829 -23.00 -18.99 -20.16
N ASP A 830 -24.17 -19.44 -20.59
CA ASP A 830 -25.16 -18.58 -21.27
C ASP A 830 -25.78 -17.54 -20.30
N ASP A 831 -25.95 -17.89 -19.03
CA ASP A 831 -26.47 -16.97 -18.03
C ASP A 831 -25.43 -15.92 -17.67
N PHE A 832 -24.14 -16.29 -17.62
CA PHE A 832 -23.05 -15.33 -17.47
C PHE A 832 -22.90 -14.42 -18.69
N ARG A 833 -23.19 -14.91 -19.91
CA ARG A 833 -23.24 -14.07 -21.11
C ARG A 833 -24.36 -13.03 -21.03
N ALA A 834 -25.55 -13.42 -20.54
CA ALA A 834 -26.64 -12.49 -20.30
C ALA A 834 -26.27 -11.45 -19.23
N LEU A 835 -25.65 -11.88 -18.13
CA LEU A 835 -25.17 -11.00 -17.06
C LEU A 835 -24.13 -10.00 -17.55
N ALA A 836 -23.20 -10.39 -18.44
CA ALA A 836 -22.20 -9.50 -19.00
C ALA A 836 -22.85 -8.31 -19.75
N GLY A 837 -23.97 -8.54 -20.44
CA GLY A 837 -24.75 -7.47 -21.07
C GLY A 837 -25.28 -6.45 -20.06
N LEU A 838 -25.85 -6.92 -18.95
CA LEU A 838 -26.36 -6.05 -17.87
C LEU A 838 -25.23 -5.27 -17.18
N VAL A 839 -24.10 -5.93 -16.90
CA VAL A 839 -22.91 -5.26 -16.34
C VAL A 839 -22.45 -4.16 -17.28
N ARG A 840 -22.36 -4.41 -18.59
CA ARG A 840 -22.00 -3.40 -19.57
C ARG A 840 -22.97 -2.22 -19.56
N ASP A 841 -24.27 -2.48 -19.51
CA ASP A 841 -25.28 -1.41 -19.53
C ASP A 841 -25.15 -0.49 -18.30
N VAL A 842 -24.83 -1.02 -17.11
CA VAL A 842 -24.53 -0.21 -15.92
C VAL A 842 -23.20 0.54 -16.09
N VAL A 843 -22.12 -0.16 -16.45
CA VAL A 843 -20.76 0.39 -16.47
C VAL A 843 -20.59 1.48 -17.56
N VAL A 844 -21.16 1.26 -18.74
CA VAL A 844 -20.96 2.13 -19.91
C VAL A 844 -22.10 3.14 -20.07
N ASN A 845 -23.35 2.71 -19.86
CA ASN A 845 -24.53 3.54 -20.17
C ASN A 845 -25.19 4.15 -18.92
N ASP A 846 -24.71 3.84 -17.70
CA ASP A 846 -25.34 4.25 -16.44
C ASP A 846 -26.83 3.86 -16.38
N ALA A 847 -27.15 2.69 -16.93
CA ALA A 847 -28.54 2.22 -17.04
C ALA A 847 -29.04 1.61 -15.72
N ASP A 848 -30.32 1.84 -15.42
CA ASP A 848 -31.05 1.07 -14.41
C ASP A 848 -31.51 -0.27 -14.99
N VAL A 849 -30.97 -1.36 -14.45
CA VAL A 849 -31.22 -2.75 -14.84
C VAL A 849 -31.76 -3.59 -13.68
N THR A 850 -32.24 -2.95 -12.62
CA THR A 850 -32.66 -3.59 -11.36
C THR A 850 -33.65 -4.74 -11.58
N ASP A 851 -34.68 -4.52 -12.41
CA ASP A 851 -35.72 -5.51 -12.69
C ASP A 851 -35.18 -6.69 -13.53
N GLN A 852 -34.30 -6.42 -14.49
CA GLN A 852 -33.64 -7.43 -15.31
C GLN A 852 -32.72 -8.32 -14.47
N VAL A 853 -31.99 -7.72 -13.53
CA VAL A 853 -31.14 -8.44 -12.57
C VAL A 853 -31.99 -9.31 -11.66
N LYS A 854 -33.08 -8.79 -11.10
CA LYS A 854 -34.03 -9.59 -10.28
C LYS A 854 -34.64 -10.75 -11.07
N ALA A 855 -35.02 -10.52 -12.32
CA ALA A 855 -35.57 -11.56 -13.18
C ALA A 855 -34.54 -12.67 -13.50
N LEU A 856 -33.28 -12.29 -13.76
CA LEU A 856 -32.20 -13.25 -13.95
C LEU A 856 -31.91 -14.02 -12.65
N ARG A 857 -31.75 -13.30 -11.52
CA ARG A 857 -31.48 -13.90 -10.21
C ARG A 857 -32.58 -14.86 -9.77
N GLY A 858 -33.84 -14.52 -10.03
CA GLY A 858 -35.02 -15.33 -9.66
C GLY A 858 -35.05 -16.73 -10.28
N ARG A 859 -34.26 -17.00 -11.32
CA ARG A 859 -34.07 -18.34 -11.89
C ARG A 859 -33.16 -19.24 -11.04
N PHE A 860 -32.42 -18.68 -10.08
CA PHE A 860 -31.29 -19.33 -9.41
C PHE A 860 -31.36 -19.27 -7.87
N CYS A 861 -32.53 -19.30 -7.25
CA CYS A 861 -32.66 -19.15 -5.79
C CYS A 861 -32.30 -20.41 -4.96
N GLU A 862 -32.03 -21.55 -5.62
CA GLU A 862 -31.73 -22.83 -4.96
C GLU A 862 -30.28 -23.28 -5.22
N LEU A 863 -29.56 -23.65 -4.16
CA LEU A 863 -28.18 -24.15 -4.27
C LEU A 863 -28.14 -25.58 -4.86
N GLN A 864 -27.20 -25.83 -5.78
CA GLN A 864 -27.06 -27.12 -6.48
C GLN A 864 -25.95 -28.00 -5.90
N PHE A 865 -24.78 -27.45 -5.59
CA PHE A 865 -23.62 -28.20 -5.06
C PHE A 865 -23.67 -28.27 -3.53
N CYS A 866 -24.71 -28.93 -3.03
CA CYS A 866 -24.90 -29.28 -1.63
C CYS A 866 -25.88 -30.46 -1.52
N PHE A 867 -25.84 -31.18 -0.41
CA PHE A 867 -26.84 -32.22 -0.17
C PHE A 867 -28.24 -31.60 -0.04
N ARG A 868 -29.23 -32.22 -0.67
CA ARG A 868 -30.59 -31.67 -0.74
C ARG A 868 -31.38 -31.99 0.53
N GLY A 869 -32.21 -31.03 0.94
CA GLY A 869 -32.95 -31.11 2.19
C GLY A 869 -34.06 -32.16 2.21
N ASP A 870 -34.57 -32.61 1.06
CA ASP A 870 -35.61 -33.65 0.95
C ASP A 870 -35.13 -35.00 1.50
N GLN A 871 -33.88 -35.36 1.24
CA GLN A 871 -33.24 -36.58 1.76
C GLN A 871 -33.04 -36.56 3.29
N TYR A 872 -33.02 -35.37 3.89
CA TYR A 872 -32.75 -35.17 5.32
C TYR A 872 -33.84 -34.35 6.03
N ALA A 873 -35.03 -34.25 5.44
CA ALA A 873 -36.06 -33.29 5.84
C ALA A 873 -36.48 -33.46 7.30
N ASP A 874 -36.66 -34.71 7.73
CA ASP A 874 -37.03 -35.06 9.11
C ASP A 874 -35.97 -34.61 10.13
N VAL A 875 -34.68 -34.75 9.78
CA VAL A 875 -33.57 -34.37 10.67
C VAL A 875 -33.43 -32.86 10.70
N LEU A 876 -33.50 -32.18 9.56
CA LEU A 876 -33.45 -30.73 9.49
C LEU A 876 -34.62 -30.08 10.24
N GLN A 877 -35.83 -30.65 10.13
CA GLN A 877 -36.98 -30.16 10.89
C GLN A 877 -36.78 -30.35 12.40
N LYS A 878 -36.18 -31.46 12.84
CA LYS A 878 -35.83 -31.66 14.26
C LYS A 878 -34.83 -30.62 14.73
N LEU A 879 -33.74 -30.39 13.98
CA LEU A 879 -32.74 -29.37 14.31
C LEU A 879 -33.36 -27.96 14.37
N HIS A 880 -34.24 -27.64 13.42
CA HIS A 880 -34.93 -26.35 13.42
C HIS A 880 -35.85 -26.15 14.63
N ARG A 881 -36.53 -27.20 15.10
CA ARG A 881 -37.37 -27.13 16.31
C ARG A 881 -36.57 -27.00 17.62
N LEU A 882 -35.27 -27.31 17.59
CA LEU A 882 -34.38 -27.16 18.75
C LEU A 882 -33.83 -25.73 18.89
N LEU A 883 -33.90 -24.93 17.83
CA LEU A 883 -33.69 -23.49 17.85
C LEU A 883 -35.00 -22.78 18.22
#